data_AF-A0AAN6FFM7-F1
#
_entry.id   AF-A0AAN6FFM7-F1
#
_cell.length_a   1.000
_cell.length_b   1.000
_cell.length_c   1.000
_cell.angle_alpha   90.00
_cell.angle_beta   90.00
_cell.angle_gamma   90.00
#
_symmetry.space_group_name_H-M   'P 1'
#
loop_
_entity.id
_entity.type
_entity.pdbx_description
1 polymer ?
#
loop_
_entity_poly.entity_id
_entity_poly.type
_entity_poly.pdbx_seq_one_letter_code
_entity_poly.pdbx_strand_id
1 'polypeptide(L)'
;MRRDGCGVEVNTWLEIRAVFPFTFQERFKSGSLVELRARRMTGSSLASIPLVQQMIIIFICSRVAGGGIGEEEENTNWERNGTTILRVKLLYFATRYAVVTSSILDPTTPHALHLIVATAVISFSLAKFHGFCTMQLKASLLLFISPAVSDSIRAGIQQTQQPLMPSLPSIQVVLTPVLDATASLPAVLKISLSFSPPNLPANASLVELYIAIGNVPCQAYNETNPILAVDDDGILDLTIAVGEEHNLRRWLTSRPTVGAVKLFMTALPREIDITTPIGPRIDLREIDGGLLGSASSMVPLPATPPHESYDITVCWDLSKSRANTTYASSLGEGLCTEIVDKPQAIQALQSSIFAVGPTLHRYPPSTQSPEMSQFGLFYFGDRVDVPFDVVKLADYVQALFINMCGFFHDSDTRPYRVFLRASLRGFGGQGFLSSFMLEYFPSAEVEQWELEWLLAHETTHNWPLMDSTPGQATGADNTWYNEGIATYYQLFLPYRLGKTTPAEFVRQLNMNLQAYFTNPTINMSNEEVAEQTWQNSAAQRLPYHRGLLYFLRLEYLMWQSSGGKLGIRSPVLQLLERKRKGEAFDLSCWISLVGAAIDNPAVAQEQYRDMAAGGFLSLPPSALSHFDLSVVSTAQERLELGFDTASLNSRVISGTVPGSRAEEAGIKDGDAIVHTKSMYWQVADDISRNMRMRLMRDGVTLDVSYWPRSREKVPSVQVVDAGSVDNHIS
;
A
#
# COMPACT_ATOMS: atom_id res chain seq x y z
N MET A 1 35.96 24.75 50.58
CA MET A 1 37.19 25.45 50.15
C MET A 1 36.89 26.08 48.80
N ARG A 2 36.65 27.41 48.76
CA ARG A 2 37.40 28.43 47.99
C ARG A 2 37.68 28.02 46.52
N ARG A 3 36.97 28.61 45.54
CA ARG A 3 37.22 29.92 44.83
C ARG A 3 38.36 29.76 43.80
N ASP A 4 38.31 30.15 42.53
CA ASP A 4 37.72 31.29 41.77
C ASP A 4 37.61 30.89 40.27
N GLY A 5 36.89 31.56 39.34
CA GLY A 5 36.18 32.84 39.34
C GLY A 5 35.50 33.17 37.99
N CYS A 6 34.67 34.24 38.05
CA CYS A 6 34.03 35.12 37.05
C CYS A 6 34.32 34.88 35.55
N GLY A 7 33.34 34.86 34.63
CA GLY A 7 32.30 35.84 34.22
C GLY A 7 32.02 35.56 32.72
N VAL A 8 30.93 35.88 32.02
CA VAL A 8 30.08 37.07 31.90
C VAL A 8 28.88 36.68 31.00
N GLU A 9 27.77 37.42 31.14
CA GLU A 9 26.64 37.65 30.20
C GLU A 9 25.60 36.55 29.92
N VAL A 10 24.37 36.87 30.34
CA VAL A 10 23.11 36.24 29.98
C VAL A 10 22.57 36.95 28.74
N ASN A 11 22.45 36.23 27.63
CA ASN A 11 21.54 36.56 26.54
C ASN A 11 20.80 35.30 26.11
N THR A 12 19.51 35.26 26.42
CA THR A 12 18.52 34.29 25.98
C THR A 12 18.30 34.38 24.47
N TRP A 13 18.54 33.28 23.74
CA TRP A 13 17.93 33.02 22.43
C TRP A 13 17.54 31.54 22.29
N LEU A 14 16.26 31.34 21.96
CA LEU A 14 15.65 30.09 21.53
C LEU A 14 16.32 29.64 20.23
N GLU A 15 16.99 28.48 20.24
CA GLU A 15 17.55 27.87 19.02
C GLU A 15 16.63 26.74 18.55
N ILE A 16 15.83 27.01 17.52
CA ILE A 16 15.08 26.02 16.75
C ILE A 16 16.09 25.33 15.82
N ARG A 17 16.52 24.11 16.16
CA ARG A 17 17.37 23.30 15.28
C ARG A 17 16.51 22.52 14.28
N ALA A 18 16.52 22.98 13.04
CA ALA A 18 16.16 22.18 11.88
C ALA A 18 17.30 21.19 11.59
N VAL A 19 16.97 19.90 11.61
CA VAL A 19 17.86 18.79 11.26
C VAL A 19 17.68 18.49 9.77
N PHE A 20 18.72 18.69 8.97
CA PHE A 20 18.89 18.01 7.69
C PHE A 20 20.22 17.23 7.74
N PRO A 21 20.22 15.90 7.56
CA PRO A 21 21.43 15.10 7.61
C PRO A 21 22.07 14.97 6.23
N PHE A 22 23.40 14.86 6.25
CA PHE A 22 24.31 14.11 5.38
C PHE A 22 25.49 14.94 4.86
N THR A 23 26.70 14.57 5.30
CA THR A 23 27.82 14.38 4.37
C THR A 23 28.87 13.42 4.94
N PHE A 24 29.11 12.39 4.13
CA PHE A 24 30.26 11.49 3.99
C PHE A 24 31.59 11.89 4.67
N GLN A 25 32.20 10.92 5.36
CA GLN A 25 33.64 10.83 5.56
C GLN A 25 34.23 9.86 4.54
N GLU A 26 35.15 10.32 3.68
CA GLU A 26 36.24 9.48 3.20
C GLU A 26 37.54 10.30 3.14
N ARG A 27 38.61 9.69 3.66
CA ARG A 27 39.98 10.19 3.63
C ARG A 27 40.60 9.89 2.27
N PHE A 28 41.17 10.91 1.60
CA PHE A 28 42.29 10.70 0.69
C PHE A 28 43.42 11.70 0.94
N LYS A 29 44.63 11.15 1.05
CA LYS A 29 45.91 11.86 1.21
C LYS A 29 46.43 12.34 -0.14
N SER A 30 47.12 13.48 -0.07
CA SER A 30 48.17 14.02 -0.95
C SER A 30 47.88 14.31 -2.42
N GLY A 31 47.77 15.61 -2.71
CA GLY A 31 48.62 16.31 -3.69
C GLY A 31 48.28 16.16 -5.17
N SER A 32 47.55 17.13 -5.72
CA SER A 32 47.78 17.76 -7.04
C SER A 32 46.73 18.86 -7.28
N LEU A 33 47.19 20.08 -7.60
CA LEU A 33 46.34 21.16 -8.12
C LEU A 33 45.75 20.74 -9.47
N VAL A 34 44.44 20.90 -9.68
CA VAL A 34 43.83 20.97 -11.01
C VAL A 34 42.97 22.23 -11.11
N GLU A 35 43.36 23.06 -12.07
CA GLU A 35 42.79 24.35 -12.45
C GLU A 35 41.44 24.15 -13.18
N LEU A 36 40.32 24.60 -12.61
CA LEU A 36 39.01 24.54 -13.28
C LEU A 36 38.81 25.79 -14.17
N ARG A 37 39.09 25.64 -15.47
CA ARG A 37 38.61 26.57 -16.51
C ARG A 37 37.09 26.38 -16.71
N ALA A 38 36.29 27.41 -16.42
CA ALA A 38 34.89 27.46 -16.80
C ALA A 38 34.75 27.63 -18.33
N ARG A 39 34.19 26.62 -19.03
CA ARG A 39 33.75 26.76 -20.42
C ARG A 39 32.39 27.46 -20.47
N ARG A 40 32.27 28.50 -21.31
CA ARG A 40 30.98 29.05 -21.78
C ARG A 40 30.18 27.94 -22.47
N MET A 41 28.96 27.67 -22.01
CA MET A 41 27.99 26.90 -22.80
C MET A 41 27.28 27.84 -23.77
N THR A 42 27.29 27.50 -25.07
CA THR A 42 26.59 28.22 -26.13
C THR A 42 25.27 27.53 -26.47
N GLY A 43 24.17 28.28 -26.44
CA GLY A 43 23.09 28.31 -27.44
C GLY A 43 22.11 27.14 -27.61
N SER A 44 22.49 25.88 -27.42
CA SER A 44 21.67 24.75 -27.92
C SER A 44 21.32 23.64 -26.91
N SER A 45 21.77 23.70 -25.64
CA SER A 45 21.46 22.67 -24.64
C SER A 45 20.41 23.05 -23.59
N LEU A 46 19.80 24.25 -23.69
CA LEU A 46 18.78 24.73 -22.74
C LEU A 46 17.33 24.44 -23.18
N ALA A 47 17.11 23.91 -24.38
CA ALA A 47 15.76 23.78 -24.94
C ALA A 47 14.92 22.60 -24.39
N SER A 48 15.47 21.74 -23.53
CA SER A 48 14.82 20.52 -23.05
C SER A 48 14.52 20.47 -21.55
N ILE A 49 14.63 21.60 -20.83
CA ILE A 49 14.39 21.68 -19.37
C ILE A 49 13.16 22.57 -19.08
N PRO A 50 12.24 22.20 -18.17
CA PRO A 50 11.11 23.03 -17.76
C PRO A 50 11.53 24.43 -17.27
N LEU A 51 10.74 25.46 -17.63
CA LEU A 51 11.06 26.88 -17.45
C LEU A 51 11.44 27.27 -16.01
N VAL A 52 10.84 26.61 -15.01
CA VAL A 52 11.08 26.87 -13.58
C VAL A 52 12.49 26.46 -13.15
N GLN A 53 13.04 25.38 -13.72
CA GLN A 53 14.41 24.93 -13.44
C GLN A 53 15.46 25.80 -14.13
N GLN A 54 15.15 26.36 -15.30
CA GLN A 54 16.03 27.33 -15.97
C GLN A 54 16.19 28.61 -15.13
N MET A 55 15.12 29.07 -14.48
CA MET A 55 15.18 30.24 -13.58
C MET A 55 16.04 29.98 -12.34
N ILE A 56 16.02 28.77 -11.78
CA ILE A 56 16.82 28.40 -10.59
C ILE A 56 18.32 28.31 -10.94
N ILE A 57 18.67 27.74 -12.09
CA ILE A 57 20.07 27.62 -12.54
C ILE A 57 20.69 29.01 -12.80
N ILE A 58 19.93 29.93 -13.40
CA ILE A 58 20.38 31.31 -13.64
C ILE A 58 20.52 32.10 -12.32
N PHE A 59 19.66 31.84 -11.34
CA PHE A 59 19.71 32.46 -10.01
C PHE A 59 20.93 32.01 -9.19
N ILE A 60 21.34 30.74 -9.30
CA ILE A 60 22.53 30.20 -8.61
C ILE A 60 23.82 30.73 -9.26
N CYS A 61 23.89 30.82 -10.59
CA CYS A 61 25.06 31.35 -11.29
C CYS A 61 25.30 32.85 -11.08
N SER A 62 24.26 33.64 -10.80
CA SER A 62 24.38 35.08 -10.57
C SER A 62 24.81 35.43 -9.13
N ARG A 63 24.55 34.58 -8.14
CA ARG A 63 25.02 34.77 -6.75
C ARG A 63 26.49 34.42 -6.51
N VAL A 64 27.10 33.61 -7.37
CA VAL A 64 28.52 33.22 -7.25
C VAL A 64 29.47 34.27 -7.87
N ALA A 65 28.94 35.25 -8.64
CA ALA A 65 29.75 36.15 -9.46
C ALA A 65 29.76 37.64 -9.05
N GLY A 66 29.25 38.03 -7.88
CA GLY A 66 29.15 39.46 -7.53
C GLY A 66 29.28 39.74 -6.04
N GLY A 67 30.51 39.97 -5.58
CA GLY A 67 30.81 40.63 -4.32
C GLY A 67 30.95 42.15 -4.51
N GLY A 68 30.49 42.90 -3.50
CA GLY A 68 30.89 44.29 -3.26
C GLY A 68 29.80 45.34 -3.46
N ILE A 69 29.95 46.45 -2.72
CA ILE A 69 29.06 47.62 -2.56
C ILE A 69 27.93 47.35 -1.55
N GLY A 70 27.78 48.03 -0.41
CA GLY A 70 28.42 49.19 0.22
C GLY A 70 27.40 49.71 1.26
N GLU A 71 27.84 50.04 2.47
CA GLU A 71 26.99 50.48 3.59
C GLU A 71 26.29 51.82 3.32
N GLU A 72 25.03 51.94 3.75
CA GLU A 72 24.48 53.20 4.28
C GLU A 72 23.37 52.87 5.29
N GLU A 73 23.53 53.40 6.51
CA GLU A 73 22.61 53.29 7.64
C GLU A 73 21.29 54.00 7.34
N GLU A 74 20.15 53.37 7.61
CA GLU A 74 18.97 54.13 8.04
C GLU A 74 18.12 53.33 9.04
N ASN A 75 17.97 53.95 10.20
CA ASN A 75 17.30 53.47 11.38
C ASN A 75 15.82 53.84 11.28
N THR A 76 14.93 52.91 10.95
CA THR A 76 13.48 53.06 11.23
C THR A 76 12.82 51.73 11.57
N ASN A 77 12.34 51.64 12.82
CA ASN A 77 11.42 50.64 13.32
C ASN A 77 10.13 50.60 12.48
N TRP A 78 9.84 49.45 11.84
CA TRP A 78 8.49 49.10 11.41
C TRP A 78 8.26 47.59 11.53
N GLU A 79 7.66 47.16 12.64
CA GLU A 79 6.92 45.91 12.70
C GLU A 79 5.65 46.01 11.83
N ARG A 80 5.54 45.16 10.80
CA ARG A 80 4.37 44.36 10.39
C ARG A 80 4.42 44.01 8.89
N ASN A 81 4.19 42.72 8.61
CA ASN A 81 3.88 42.09 7.31
C ASN A 81 5.02 41.87 6.30
N GLY A 82 5.78 40.77 6.49
CA GLY A 82 6.80 40.26 5.56
C GLY A 82 6.29 39.78 4.19
N THR A 83 4.98 39.63 3.99
CA THR A 83 4.40 39.12 2.72
C THR A 83 4.14 40.22 1.69
N THR A 84 3.95 41.47 2.12
CA THR A 84 3.62 42.60 1.24
C THR A 84 4.87 43.19 0.59
N ILE A 85 5.99 43.25 1.32
CA ILE A 85 7.26 43.84 0.83
C ILE A 85 7.92 42.96 -0.24
N LEU A 86 7.78 41.63 -0.14
CA LEU A 86 8.28 40.70 -1.17
C LEU A 86 7.47 40.83 -2.48
N ARG A 87 6.15 41.08 -2.38
CA ARG A 87 5.26 41.28 -3.54
C ARG A 87 5.53 42.59 -4.27
N VAL A 88 5.84 43.68 -3.56
CA VAL A 88 6.16 44.99 -4.19
C VAL A 88 7.52 44.97 -4.89
N LYS A 89 8.52 44.27 -4.35
CA LYS A 89 9.84 44.11 -5.00
C LYS A 89 9.79 43.24 -6.27
N LEU A 90 8.97 42.18 -6.29
CA LEU A 90 8.74 41.37 -7.50
C LEU A 90 7.95 42.14 -8.58
N LEU A 91 6.98 42.96 -8.17
CA LEU A 91 6.17 43.77 -9.09
C LEU A 91 7.03 44.83 -9.79
N TYR A 92 7.89 45.54 -9.05
CA TYR A 92 8.78 46.58 -9.60
C TYR A 92 9.82 46.01 -10.60
N PHE A 93 10.31 44.78 -10.36
CA PHE A 93 11.25 44.11 -11.27
C PHE A 93 10.56 43.55 -12.53
N ALA A 94 9.35 43.00 -12.41
CA ALA A 94 8.59 42.50 -13.57
C ALA A 94 8.21 43.61 -14.55
N THR A 95 7.84 44.80 -14.05
CA THR A 95 7.51 45.95 -14.90
C THR A 95 8.74 46.52 -15.61
N ARG A 96 9.91 46.57 -14.95
CA ARG A 96 11.16 46.97 -15.63
C ARG A 96 11.63 45.96 -16.66
N TYR A 97 11.45 44.66 -16.42
CA TYR A 97 11.83 43.63 -17.39
C TYR A 97 10.93 43.69 -18.65
N ALA A 98 9.62 43.90 -18.48
CA ALA A 98 8.67 44.05 -19.59
C ALA A 98 8.98 45.23 -20.50
N VAL A 99 9.39 46.38 -19.94
CA VAL A 99 9.74 47.61 -20.68
C VAL A 99 11.07 47.46 -21.44
N VAL A 100 12.00 46.64 -20.94
CA VAL A 100 13.28 46.35 -21.61
C VAL A 100 13.10 45.32 -22.74
N THR A 101 12.16 44.38 -22.61
CA THR A 101 11.87 43.42 -23.70
C THR A 101 11.10 44.03 -24.86
N SER A 102 10.27 45.06 -24.64
CA SER A 102 9.50 45.73 -25.71
C SER A 102 10.34 46.65 -26.60
N SER A 103 11.55 47.02 -26.20
CA SER A 103 12.44 47.93 -26.96
C SER A 103 13.48 47.20 -27.82
N ILE A 104 13.49 45.86 -27.85
CA ILE A 104 14.52 45.04 -28.51
C ILE A 104 13.94 44.10 -29.59
N LEU A 105 12.62 43.99 -29.74
CA LEU A 105 11.99 43.03 -30.66
C LEU A 105 11.35 43.71 -31.89
N ASP A 106 11.71 43.22 -33.08
CA ASP A 106 11.13 43.60 -34.37
C ASP A 106 9.65 43.17 -34.44
N PRO A 107 8.70 44.10 -34.66
CA PRO A 107 7.26 43.85 -34.57
C PRO A 107 6.68 42.97 -35.69
N THR A 108 7.50 42.42 -36.58
CA THR A 108 7.02 41.61 -37.72
C THR A 108 7.07 40.10 -37.50
N THR A 109 7.47 39.61 -36.32
CA THR A 109 7.57 38.17 -36.02
C THR A 109 6.41 37.63 -35.14
N PRO A 110 5.84 36.43 -35.45
CA PRO A 110 4.66 35.88 -34.76
C PRO A 110 4.81 35.68 -33.24
N HIS A 111 6.04 35.49 -32.76
CA HIS A 111 6.32 35.29 -31.33
C HIS A 111 6.16 36.57 -30.48
N ALA A 112 6.36 37.76 -31.06
CA ALA A 112 6.18 39.02 -30.35
C ALA A 112 4.70 39.32 -30.05
N LEU A 113 3.79 38.92 -30.96
CA LEU A 113 2.36 39.13 -30.81
C LEU A 113 1.76 38.26 -29.67
N HIS A 114 2.21 37.01 -29.55
CA HIS A 114 1.81 36.12 -28.46
C HIS A 114 2.25 36.62 -27.08
N LEU A 115 3.42 37.26 -27.00
CA LEU A 115 3.96 37.80 -25.75
C LEU A 115 3.19 39.06 -25.30
N ILE A 116 2.79 39.92 -26.24
CA ILE A 116 1.95 41.10 -25.98
C ILE A 116 0.57 40.67 -25.48
N VAL A 117 -0.03 39.63 -26.09
CA VAL A 117 -1.34 39.09 -25.67
C VAL A 117 -1.27 38.44 -24.29
N ALA A 118 -0.21 37.69 -23.98
CA ALA A 118 -0.02 37.10 -22.65
C ALA A 118 0.14 38.18 -21.55
N THR A 119 0.84 39.27 -21.85
CA THR A 119 1.03 40.39 -20.92
C THR A 119 -0.27 41.16 -20.66
N ALA A 120 -1.13 41.30 -21.67
CA ALA A 120 -2.46 41.89 -21.53
C ALA A 120 -3.42 41.01 -20.69
N VAL A 121 -3.37 39.68 -20.85
CA VAL A 121 -4.22 38.72 -20.11
C VAL A 121 -3.84 38.64 -18.63
N ILE A 122 -2.54 38.71 -18.31
CA ILE A 122 -2.04 38.75 -16.93
C ILE A 122 -2.47 40.06 -16.24
N SER A 123 -2.41 41.18 -16.96
CA SER A 123 -2.86 42.49 -16.46
C SER A 123 -4.38 42.52 -16.21
N PHE A 124 -5.17 41.84 -17.03
CA PHE A 124 -6.63 41.73 -16.88
C PHE A 124 -7.06 40.80 -15.73
N SER A 125 -6.30 39.74 -15.46
CA SER A 125 -6.60 38.78 -14.39
C SER A 125 -6.29 39.34 -13.00
N LEU A 126 -5.30 40.22 -12.88
CA LEU A 126 -4.96 40.91 -11.63
C LEU A 126 -5.95 42.04 -11.28
N ALA A 127 -6.56 42.69 -12.27
CA ALA A 127 -7.59 43.71 -12.06
C ALA A 127 -8.91 43.14 -11.49
N LYS A 128 -9.21 41.85 -11.69
CA LYS A 128 -10.38 41.17 -11.11
C LYS A 128 -10.25 40.81 -9.63
N PHE A 129 -9.04 40.87 -9.05
CA PHE A 129 -8.79 40.47 -7.66
C PHE A 129 -8.94 41.59 -6.64
N HIS A 130 -9.17 42.84 -7.06
CA HIS A 130 -9.46 43.97 -6.18
C HIS A 130 -10.80 44.58 -6.62
N GLY A 131 -11.88 44.19 -5.95
CA GLY A 131 -13.23 44.65 -6.28
C GLY A 131 -13.36 46.16 -6.19
N PHE A 132 -13.50 46.83 -7.35
CA PHE A 132 -14.03 48.18 -7.49
C PHE A 132 -14.68 48.38 -8.87
N CYS A 133 -15.92 48.88 -8.83
CA CYS A 133 -16.76 49.54 -9.84
C CYS A 133 -16.68 49.20 -11.35
N THR A 134 -17.85 48.82 -11.86
CA THR A 134 -18.33 49.02 -13.24
C THR A 134 -18.14 50.46 -13.74
N MET A 135 -17.53 50.63 -14.92
CA MET A 135 -17.87 51.73 -15.83
C MET A 135 -17.53 51.41 -17.29
N GLN A 136 -18.47 51.74 -18.18
CA GLN A 136 -18.37 51.62 -19.63
C GLN A 136 -17.25 52.50 -20.20
N LEU A 137 -16.47 51.96 -21.14
CA LEU A 137 -15.84 52.76 -22.19
C LEU A 137 -15.92 52.01 -23.53
N LYS A 138 -16.82 52.50 -24.39
CA LYS A 138 -16.79 52.25 -25.84
C LYS A 138 -15.60 53.01 -26.42
N ALA A 139 -14.60 52.31 -26.93
CA ALA A 139 -13.62 52.89 -27.84
C ALA A 139 -13.71 52.15 -29.17
N SER A 140 -14.24 52.84 -30.17
CA SER A 140 -14.29 52.43 -31.56
C SER A 140 -12.88 52.34 -32.13
N LEU A 141 -12.46 51.15 -32.59
CA LEU A 141 -11.32 50.98 -33.48
C LEU A 141 -11.77 50.15 -34.68
N LEU A 142 -12.32 50.83 -35.70
CA LEU A 142 -12.53 50.27 -37.03
C LEU A 142 -11.17 50.15 -37.72
N LEU A 143 -10.56 48.98 -37.64
CA LEU A 143 -9.48 48.57 -38.55
C LEU A 143 -10.14 47.87 -39.75
N PHE A 144 -9.84 48.37 -40.95
CA PHE A 144 -10.18 47.73 -42.21
C PHE A 144 -9.51 46.35 -42.27
N ILE A 145 -10.27 45.30 -42.02
CA ILE A 145 -9.83 43.92 -42.20
C ILE A 145 -9.98 43.59 -43.68
N SER A 146 -8.85 43.41 -44.38
CA SER A 146 -8.86 42.95 -45.78
C SER A 146 -9.47 41.53 -45.88
N PRO A 147 -10.04 41.13 -47.03
CA PRO A 147 -10.64 39.80 -47.21
C PRO A 147 -9.69 38.65 -46.86
N ALA A 148 -8.38 38.84 -46.97
CA ALA A 148 -7.38 37.81 -46.67
C ALA A 148 -7.28 37.46 -45.17
N VAL A 149 -7.64 38.38 -44.27
CA VAL A 149 -7.61 38.14 -42.81
C VAL A 149 -8.87 37.40 -42.34
N SER A 150 -9.98 37.51 -43.07
CA SER A 150 -11.20 36.72 -42.83
C SER A 150 -10.96 35.22 -43.05
N ASP A 151 -10.20 34.86 -44.08
CA ASP A 151 -9.93 33.46 -44.41
C ASP A 151 -8.91 32.83 -43.46
N SER A 152 -7.90 33.59 -43.00
CA SER A 152 -6.98 33.11 -41.95
C SER A 152 -7.64 32.99 -40.57
N ILE A 153 -8.62 33.83 -40.25
CA ILE A 153 -9.41 33.71 -39.01
C ILE A 153 -10.41 32.54 -39.13
N ARG A 154 -11.06 32.31 -40.29
CA ARG A 154 -11.89 31.11 -40.52
C ARG A 154 -11.08 29.83 -40.48
N ALA A 155 -9.89 29.81 -41.08
CA ALA A 155 -8.97 28.67 -41.02
C ALA A 155 -8.43 28.45 -39.59
N GLY A 156 -8.17 29.54 -38.84
CA GLY A 156 -7.75 29.48 -37.43
C GLY A 156 -8.86 29.01 -36.47
N ILE A 157 -10.13 29.39 -36.73
CA ILE A 157 -11.29 28.91 -35.96
C ILE A 157 -11.61 27.44 -36.30
N GLN A 158 -11.34 26.98 -37.53
CA GLN A 158 -11.44 25.56 -37.88
C GLN A 158 -10.27 24.70 -37.33
N GLN A 159 -9.13 25.30 -36.96
CA GLN A 159 -7.97 24.60 -36.40
C GLN A 159 -7.80 24.74 -34.87
N THR A 160 -8.74 25.38 -34.16
CA THR A 160 -8.74 25.43 -32.68
C THR A 160 -9.92 24.74 -32.01
N GLN A 161 -10.69 23.93 -32.75
CA GLN A 161 -11.35 22.81 -32.12
C GLN A 161 -10.27 21.77 -31.79
N GLN A 162 -9.63 21.91 -30.63
CA GLN A 162 -9.11 20.74 -29.95
C GLN A 162 -10.24 19.71 -29.99
N PRO A 163 -10.02 18.48 -30.49
CA PRO A 163 -11.03 17.45 -30.35
C PRO A 163 -11.39 17.42 -28.87
N LEU A 164 -12.68 17.59 -28.53
CA LEU A 164 -13.16 17.27 -27.19
C LEU A 164 -12.65 15.85 -26.96
N MET A 165 -11.67 15.69 -26.08
CA MET A 165 -11.33 14.34 -25.65
C MET A 165 -12.64 13.77 -25.12
N PRO A 166 -13.09 12.60 -25.60
CA PRO A 166 -14.30 11.99 -25.05
C PRO A 166 -14.11 11.91 -23.54
N SER A 167 -15.08 12.43 -22.79
CA SER A 167 -15.08 12.31 -21.33
C SER A 167 -14.92 10.83 -20.98
N LEU A 168 -14.03 10.52 -20.03
CA LEU A 168 -13.86 9.14 -19.58
C LEU A 168 -15.22 8.59 -19.13
N PRO A 169 -15.47 7.29 -19.32
CA PRO A 169 -16.63 6.67 -18.70
C PRO A 169 -16.54 6.89 -17.19
N SER A 170 -17.65 7.32 -16.58
CA SER A 170 -17.69 7.67 -15.18
C SER A 170 -18.54 6.69 -14.38
N ILE A 171 -18.11 6.44 -13.14
CA ILE A 171 -18.82 5.62 -12.16
C ILE A 171 -18.93 6.43 -10.87
N GLN A 172 -20.17 6.72 -10.47
CA GLN A 172 -20.43 7.25 -9.14
C GLN A 172 -20.88 6.10 -8.23
N VAL A 173 -20.18 5.92 -7.12
CA VAL A 173 -20.53 4.97 -6.05
C VAL A 173 -21.10 5.76 -4.88
N VAL A 174 -22.28 5.40 -4.39
CA VAL A 174 -22.86 5.97 -3.16
C VAL A 174 -23.09 4.86 -2.15
N LEU A 175 -22.50 5.04 -0.97
CA LEU A 175 -22.60 4.15 0.18
C LEU A 175 -23.55 4.76 1.21
N THR A 176 -24.71 4.14 1.43
CA THR A 176 -25.71 4.59 2.41
C THR A 176 -25.79 3.58 3.56
N PRO A 177 -25.15 3.83 4.72
CA PRO A 177 -25.23 2.95 5.87
C PRO A 177 -26.59 3.06 6.55
N VAL A 178 -27.18 1.91 6.88
CA VAL A 178 -28.37 1.81 7.73
C VAL A 178 -27.98 1.03 8.97
N LEU A 179 -27.71 1.75 10.06
CA LEU A 179 -27.12 1.21 11.29
C LEU A 179 -28.14 0.98 12.41
N ASP A 180 -29.41 1.29 12.16
CA ASP A 180 -30.50 1.02 13.10
C ASP A 180 -30.93 -0.44 13.03
N ALA A 181 -30.01 -1.32 13.44
CA ALA A 181 -30.33 -2.70 13.68
C ALA A 181 -31.38 -2.78 14.79
N THR A 182 -32.51 -3.42 14.50
CA THR A 182 -33.50 -3.81 15.50
C THR A 182 -33.38 -5.30 15.72
N ALA A 183 -34.04 -5.86 16.74
CA ALA A 183 -34.10 -7.33 16.91
C ALA A 183 -34.59 -8.10 15.67
N SER A 184 -35.17 -7.41 14.68
CA SER A 184 -35.71 -7.96 13.43
C SER A 184 -35.01 -7.52 12.14
N LEU A 185 -34.08 -6.56 12.17
CA LEU A 185 -33.40 -6.04 10.96
C LEU A 185 -31.91 -5.84 11.25
N PRO A 186 -31.01 -6.45 10.47
CA PRO A 186 -29.56 -6.28 10.65
C PRO A 186 -29.10 -4.90 10.18
N ALA A 187 -27.91 -4.48 10.61
CA ALA A 187 -27.23 -3.35 9.98
C ALA A 187 -26.90 -3.71 8.52
N VAL A 188 -27.07 -2.77 7.59
CA VAL A 188 -26.80 -3.01 6.16
C VAL A 188 -26.11 -1.84 5.49
N LEU A 189 -25.40 -2.11 4.41
CA LEU A 189 -24.83 -1.08 3.54
C LEU A 189 -25.57 -1.08 2.21
N LYS A 190 -26.37 -0.05 1.97
CA LYS A 190 -26.96 0.16 0.63
C LYS A 190 -25.92 0.78 -0.29
N ILE A 191 -25.85 0.26 -1.52
CA ILE A 191 -24.88 0.68 -2.52
C ILE A 191 -25.67 1.11 -3.76
N SER A 192 -25.37 2.30 -4.27
CA SER A 192 -25.83 2.76 -5.58
C SER A 192 -24.64 2.98 -6.50
N LEU A 193 -24.73 2.48 -7.73
CA LEU A 193 -23.74 2.71 -8.78
C LEU A 193 -24.43 3.47 -9.91
N SER A 194 -23.83 4.56 -10.40
CA SER A 194 -24.31 5.29 -11.58
C SER A 194 -23.23 5.34 -12.63
N PHE A 195 -23.52 4.80 -13.81
CA PHE A 195 -22.64 4.74 -14.95
C PHE A 195 -23.02 5.82 -15.96
N SER A 196 -22.02 6.54 -16.49
CA SER A 196 -22.19 7.22 -17.78
C SER A 196 -22.61 6.21 -18.86
N PRO A 197 -23.27 6.63 -19.95
CA PRO A 197 -23.86 5.70 -20.92
C PRO A 197 -22.91 4.59 -21.37
N PRO A 198 -23.13 3.32 -20.96
CA PRO A 198 -22.15 2.26 -21.19
C PRO A 198 -22.26 1.64 -22.60
N ASN A 199 -23.35 1.90 -23.32
CA ASN A 199 -23.59 1.46 -24.70
C ASN A 199 -23.42 -0.05 -24.92
N LEU A 200 -23.92 -0.86 -23.98
CA LEU A 200 -23.82 -2.31 -24.02
C LEU A 200 -24.95 -2.93 -24.86
N PRO A 201 -24.67 -3.96 -25.67
CA PRO A 201 -25.72 -4.74 -26.34
C PRO A 201 -26.47 -5.62 -25.33
N ALA A 202 -27.53 -6.30 -25.78
CA ALA A 202 -28.15 -7.37 -25.00
C ALA A 202 -27.17 -8.51 -24.74
N ASN A 203 -27.35 -9.22 -23.62
CA ASN A 203 -26.53 -10.32 -23.12
C ASN A 203 -25.05 -9.94 -22.84
N ALA A 204 -24.72 -8.65 -22.77
CA ALA A 204 -23.40 -8.20 -22.36
C ALA A 204 -23.29 -8.13 -20.82
N SER A 205 -22.09 -8.38 -20.32
CA SER A 205 -21.77 -8.22 -18.89
C SER A 205 -21.77 -6.75 -18.52
N LEU A 206 -22.72 -6.32 -17.67
CA LEU A 206 -22.78 -4.96 -17.16
C LEU A 206 -21.81 -4.77 -15.99
N VAL A 207 -21.84 -5.72 -15.04
CA VAL A 207 -20.96 -5.77 -13.87
C VAL A 207 -20.64 -7.20 -13.51
N GLU A 208 -19.53 -7.39 -12.80
CA GLU A 208 -18.99 -8.66 -12.35
C GLU A 208 -18.54 -8.56 -10.89
N LEU A 209 -18.59 -9.69 -10.20
CA LEU A 209 -18.10 -9.86 -8.83
C LEU A 209 -17.64 -11.30 -8.64
N TYR A 210 -16.54 -11.52 -7.94
CA TYR A 210 -16.10 -12.88 -7.62
C TYR A 210 -17.18 -13.65 -6.85
N ILE A 211 -17.24 -14.96 -7.01
CA ILE A 211 -18.14 -15.81 -6.21
C ILE A 211 -17.60 -15.90 -4.78
N ALA A 212 -16.31 -16.15 -4.65
CA ALA A 212 -15.56 -16.11 -3.40
C ALA A 212 -14.14 -15.58 -3.66
N ILE A 213 -13.45 -15.12 -2.62
CA ILE A 213 -12.00 -14.88 -2.68
C ILE A 213 -11.38 -15.71 -1.56
N GLY A 214 -10.51 -16.64 -1.94
CA GLY A 214 -10.14 -17.75 -1.07
C GLY A 214 -11.37 -18.55 -0.63
N ASN A 215 -11.54 -18.76 0.67
CA ASN A 215 -12.71 -19.42 1.26
C ASN A 215 -13.81 -18.44 1.73
N VAL A 216 -13.72 -17.15 1.39
CA VAL A 216 -14.67 -16.12 1.83
C VAL A 216 -15.64 -15.80 0.71
N PRO A 217 -16.95 -16.05 0.88
CA PRO A 217 -17.96 -15.74 -0.12
C PRO A 217 -18.13 -14.22 -0.28
N CYS A 218 -18.29 -13.77 -1.52
CA CYS A 218 -18.68 -12.40 -1.83
C CYS A 218 -20.22 -12.26 -1.86
N GLN A 219 -20.73 -11.03 -1.89
CA GLN A 219 -22.16 -10.76 -1.98
C GLN A 219 -22.78 -11.43 -3.21
N ALA A 220 -23.88 -12.17 -2.97
CA ALA A 220 -24.50 -12.97 -4.02
C ALA A 220 -25.31 -12.15 -5.03
N TYR A 221 -25.96 -11.09 -4.54
CA TYR A 221 -27.03 -10.32 -5.19
C TYR A 221 -27.93 -11.16 -6.11
N ASN A 222 -28.55 -12.18 -5.52
CA ASN A 222 -29.40 -13.18 -6.17
C ASN A 222 -30.88 -12.79 -6.10
N GLU A 223 -31.78 -13.72 -6.43
CA GLU A 223 -33.23 -13.46 -6.49
C GLU A 223 -33.84 -12.95 -5.17
N THR A 224 -33.27 -13.30 -4.01
CA THR A 224 -33.77 -12.85 -2.70
C THR A 224 -33.19 -11.51 -2.25
N ASN A 225 -32.09 -11.06 -2.87
CA ASN A 225 -31.47 -9.75 -2.67
C ASN A 225 -30.93 -9.19 -4.00
N PRO A 226 -31.79 -8.88 -4.97
CA PRO A 226 -31.36 -8.63 -6.35
C PRO A 226 -30.71 -7.26 -6.52
N ILE A 227 -29.89 -7.13 -7.57
CA ILE A 227 -29.51 -5.82 -8.11
C ILE A 227 -30.69 -5.27 -8.91
N LEU A 228 -31.22 -4.11 -8.49
CA LEU A 228 -32.17 -3.36 -9.31
C LEU A 228 -31.39 -2.47 -10.29
N ALA A 229 -31.60 -2.66 -11.58
CA ALA A 229 -31.01 -1.85 -12.63
C ALA A 229 -32.06 -0.99 -13.36
N VAL A 230 -31.71 0.26 -13.62
CA VAL A 230 -32.55 1.23 -14.34
C VAL A 230 -31.67 1.99 -15.32
N ASP A 231 -32.12 2.13 -16.56
CA ASP A 231 -31.53 3.01 -17.55
C ASP A 231 -32.53 4.09 -18.01
N ASP A 232 -32.19 4.89 -19.02
CA ASP A 232 -33.06 5.98 -19.47
C ASP A 232 -34.38 5.50 -20.12
N ASP A 233 -34.49 4.20 -20.46
CA ASP A 233 -35.71 3.56 -20.96
C ASP A 233 -36.51 2.82 -19.85
N GLY A 234 -36.06 2.91 -18.59
CA GLY A 234 -36.74 2.37 -17.42
C GLY A 234 -36.01 1.17 -16.82
N ILE A 235 -36.76 0.23 -16.24
CA ILE A 235 -36.18 -0.96 -15.59
C ILE A 235 -35.42 -1.78 -16.64
N LEU A 236 -34.22 -2.21 -16.28
CA LEU A 236 -33.35 -3.06 -17.08
C LEU A 236 -33.23 -4.42 -16.37
N ASP A 237 -33.91 -5.45 -16.88
CA ASP A 237 -33.81 -6.78 -16.29
C ASP A 237 -32.40 -7.34 -16.49
N LEU A 238 -31.86 -8.00 -15.45
CA LEU A 238 -30.54 -8.61 -15.45
C LEU A 238 -30.64 -10.12 -15.28
N THR A 239 -29.90 -10.86 -16.10
CA THR A 239 -29.73 -12.32 -15.93
C THR A 239 -28.40 -12.59 -15.26
N ILE A 240 -28.39 -13.46 -14.25
CA ILE A 240 -27.15 -13.85 -13.57
C ILE A 240 -26.51 -15.02 -14.32
N ALA A 241 -25.26 -14.86 -14.73
CA ALA A 241 -24.42 -15.93 -15.25
C ALA A 241 -23.30 -16.23 -14.24
N VAL A 242 -23.21 -17.49 -13.81
CA VAL A 242 -22.18 -17.97 -12.88
C VAL A 242 -21.17 -18.81 -13.66
N GLY A 243 -19.92 -18.35 -13.69
CA GLY A 243 -18.79 -19.12 -14.22
C GLY A 243 -17.98 -19.67 -13.07
N GLU A 244 -18.35 -20.85 -12.55
CA GLU A 244 -17.65 -21.48 -11.42
C GLU A 244 -16.17 -21.74 -11.72
N GLU A 245 -15.86 -22.15 -12.95
CA GLU A 245 -14.50 -22.35 -13.46
C GLU A 245 -13.63 -21.08 -13.42
N HIS A 246 -14.26 -19.91 -13.46
CA HIS A 246 -13.61 -18.60 -13.39
C HIS A 246 -13.83 -17.90 -12.05
N ASN A 247 -14.49 -18.58 -11.10
CA ASN A 247 -14.85 -18.03 -9.80
C ASN A 247 -15.58 -16.68 -9.88
N LEU A 248 -16.42 -16.48 -10.90
CA LEU A 248 -16.97 -15.17 -11.23
C LEU A 248 -18.48 -15.21 -11.46
N ARG A 249 -19.18 -14.21 -10.92
CA ARG A 249 -20.59 -13.93 -11.17
C ARG A 249 -20.72 -12.70 -12.05
N ARG A 250 -21.54 -12.79 -13.09
CA ARG A 250 -21.80 -11.72 -14.06
C ARG A 250 -23.28 -11.40 -14.10
N TRP A 251 -23.61 -10.12 -14.23
CA TRP A 251 -24.98 -9.66 -14.46
C TRP A 251 -25.11 -9.18 -15.90
N LEU A 252 -25.85 -9.94 -16.69
CA LEU A 252 -26.02 -9.74 -18.12
C LEU A 252 -27.27 -8.93 -18.42
N THR A 253 -27.16 -7.98 -19.34
CA THR A 253 -28.27 -7.14 -19.80
C THR A 253 -29.31 -7.95 -20.57
N SER A 254 -30.61 -7.76 -20.29
CA SER A 254 -31.70 -8.40 -21.06
C SER A 254 -31.92 -7.77 -22.44
N ARG A 255 -31.56 -6.49 -22.59
CA ARG A 255 -31.69 -5.67 -23.80
C ARG A 255 -30.52 -4.69 -23.91
N PRO A 256 -30.29 -4.03 -25.07
CA PRO A 256 -29.29 -2.97 -25.15
C PRO A 256 -29.57 -1.85 -24.14
N THR A 257 -28.51 -1.30 -23.53
CA THR A 257 -28.62 -0.19 -22.57
C THR A 257 -28.91 1.13 -23.29
N VAL A 258 -29.78 1.95 -22.72
CA VAL A 258 -30.11 3.28 -23.23
C VAL A 258 -29.66 4.33 -22.22
N GLY A 259 -28.72 5.19 -22.65
CA GLY A 259 -28.25 6.30 -21.82
C GLY A 259 -27.60 5.83 -20.51
N ALA A 260 -27.73 6.62 -19.45
CA ALA A 260 -27.07 6.33 -18.17
C ALA A 260 -27.70 5.12 -17.48
N VAL A 261 -26.89 4.29 -16.82
CA VAL A 261 -27.38 3.10 -16.09
C VAL A 261 -27.15 3.30 -14.59
N LYS A 262 -28.15 2.98 -13.77
CA LYS A 262 -28.09 3.01 -12.31
C LYS A 262 -28.38 1.65 -11.72
N LEU A 263 -27.54 1.22 -10.79
CA LEU A 263 -27.72 0.00 -10.01
C LEU A 263 -27.98 0.34 -8.56
N PHE A 264 -28.88 -0.41 -7.92
CA PHE A 264 -29.18 -0.32 -6.50
C PHE A 264 -29.13 -1.72 -5.89
N MET A 265 -28.42 -1.86 -4.78
CA MET A 265 -28.25 -3.14 -4.07
C MET A 265 -28.03 -2.93 -2.57
N THR A 266 -28.18 -3.99 -1.79
CA THR A 266 -27.97 -3.97 -0.34
C THR A 266 -26.94 -5.03 0.06
N ALA A 267 -25.76 -4.61 0.47
CA ALA A 267 -24.75 -5.52 1.02
C ALA A 267 -25.11 -5.88 2.47
N LEU A 268 -25.10 -7.18 2.75
CA LEU A 268 -25.44 -7.74 4.06
C LEU A 268 -24.15 -8.16 4.79
N PRO A 269 -23.98 -7.84 6.09
CA PRO A 269 -22.89 -8.39 6.88
C PRO A 269 -22.90 -9.92 6.86
N ARG A 270 -21.71 -10.52 6.76
CA ARG A 270 -21.56 -11.97 6.80
C ARG A 270 -21.81 -12.47 8.22
N GLU A 271 -22.79 -13.35 8.36
CA GLU A 271 -23.00 -14.13 9.58
C GLU A 271 -21.83 -15.08 9.81
N ILE A 272 -21.28 -15.08 11.03
CA ILE A 272 -20.25 -16.02 11.45
C ILE A 272 -20.45 -16.51 12.86
N ASP A 273 -19.78 -17.63 13.11
CA ASP A 273 -19.59 -18.21 14.41
C ASP A 273 -18.12 -18.64 14.60
N ILE A 274 -17.84 -19.27 15.74
CA ILE A 274 -16.51 -19.76 16.09
C ILE A 274 -15.99 -20.88 15.17
N THR A 275 -16.86 -21.53 14.38
CA THR A 275 -16.50 -22.60 13.43
C THR A 275 -16.24 -22.08 12.03
N THR A 276 -16.68 -20.86 11.72
CA THR A 276 -16.45 -20.24 10.41
C THR A 276 -14.95 -20.22 10.10
N PRO A 277 -14.49 -20.83 8.98
CA PRO A 277 -13.09 -20.84 8.58
C PRO A 277 -12.48 -19.43 8.53
N ILE A 278 -11.23 -19.30 8.99
CA ILE A 278 -10.46 -18.06 8.82
C ILE A 278 -10.11 -17.92 7.33
N GLY A 279 -10.29 -16.71 6.81
CA GLY A 279 -10.11 -16.39 5.39
C GLY A 279 -9.64 -14.96 5.15
N PRO A 280 -9.58 -14.51 3.90
CA PRO A 280 -9.23 -13.13 3.57
C PRO A 280 -10.16 -12.11 4.24
N ARG A 281 -9.63 -10.97 4.70
CA ARG A 281 -10.36 -9.97 5.51
C ARG A 281 -11.17 -9.00 4.65
N ILE A 282 -12.00 -9.54 3.77
CA ILE A 282 -12.70 -8.77 2.73
C ILE A 282 -14.20 -8.61 2.97
N ASP A 283 -14.79 -9.54 3.72
CA ASP A 283 -16.23 -9.62 3.93
C ASP A 283 -16.74 -8.45 4.76
N LEU A 284 -17.97 -8.02 4.48
CA LEU A 284 -18.65 -7.02 5.28
C LEU A 284 -18.99 -7.61 6.65
N ARG A 285 -18.60 -6.92 7.72
CA ARG A 285 -18.85 -7.29 9.11
C ARG A 285 -19.59 -6.19 9.84
N GLU A 286 -20.50 -6.61 10.71
CA GLU A 286 -21.01 -5.76 11.77
C GLU A 286 -20.05 -5.84 12.96
N ILE A 287 -19.61 -4.68 13.45
CA ILE A 287 -18.65 -4.55 14.55
C ILE A 287 -19.10 -3.40 15.46
N ASP A 288 -19.43 -3.71 16.71
CA ASP A 288 -19.87 -2.74 17.74
C ASP A 288 -20.88 -1.70 17.25
N GLY A 289 -21.89 -2.16 16.48
CA GLY A 289 -22.95 -1.32 15.92
C GLY A 289 -22.56 -0.49 14.69
N GLY A 290 -21.40 -0.76 14.10
CA GLY A 290 -20.94 -0.23 12.82
C GLY A 290 -20.69 -1.33 11.78
N LEU A 291 -20.17 -0.94 10.62
CA LEU A 291 -19.89 -1.79 9.47
C LEU A 291 -18.44 -1.61 9.00
N LEU A 292 -17.77 -2.71 8.66
CA LEU A 292 -16.42 -2.74 8.09
C LEU A 292 -16.34 -3.80 7.00
N GLY A 293 -15.90 -3.44 5.79
CA GLY A 293 -15.75 -4.39 4.69
C GLY A 293 -14.97 -3.82 3.51
N SER A 294 -14.65 -4.67 2.54
CA SER A 294 -13.92 -4.29 1.32
C SER A 294 -14.83 -4.27 0.09
N ALA A 295 -14.59 -3.34 -0.84
CA ALA A 295 -15.28 -3.29 -2.12
C ALA A 295 -15.16 -4.62 -2.89
N SER A 296 -14.01 -5.29 -2.78
CA SER A 296 -13.72 -6.56 -3.48
C SER A 296 -14.75 -7.65 -3.24
N SER A 297 -15.46 -7.62 -2.11
CA SER A 297 -16.48 -8.61 -1.77
C SER A 297 -17.92 -8.11 -1.96
N MET A 298 -18.14 -6.80 -2.15
CA MET A 298 -19.48 -6.21 -2.07
C MET A 298 -19.86 -5.26 -3.21
N VAL A 299 -18.92 -4.73 -3.99
CA VAL A 299 -19.23 -3.79 -5.09
C VAL A 299 -19.00 -4.51 -6.42
N PRO A 300 -20.06 -4.85 -7.18
CA PRO A 300 -19.92 -5.33 -8.55
C PRO A 300 -19.37 -4.21 -9.44
N LEU A 301 -18.35 -4.49 -10.23
CA LEU A 301 -17.66 -3.51 -11.09
C LEU A 301 -17.75 -3.94 -12.56
N PRO A 302 -17.65 -3.01 -13.53
CA PRO A 302 -17.61 -3.36 -14.95
C PRO A 302 -16.56 -4.44 -15.26
N ALA A 303 -16.91 -5.35 -16.17
CA ALA A 303 -15.99 -6.36 -16.67
C ALA A 303 -14.76 -5.69 -17.30
N THR A 304 -13.54 -6.05 -16.89
CA THR A 304 -12.32 -5.41 -17.42
C THR A 304 -11.72 -6.18 -18.61
N PRO A 305 -11.49 -5.51 -19.76
CA PRO A 305 -12.14 -4.28 -20.22
C PRO A 305 -13.37 -4.59 -21.10
N PRO A 306 -14.40 -3.73 -21.01
CA PRO A 306 -14.35 -2.51 -21.82
C PRO A 306 -13.89 -1.29 -21.01
N HIS A 307 -12.97 -0.53 -21.61
CA HIS A 307 -12.33 0.71 -21.13
C HIS A 307 -11.15 0.54 -20.16
N GLU A 308 -10.00 1.13 -20.54
CA GLU A 308 -8.74 1.12 -19.78
C GLU A 308 -8.65 2.22 -18.72
N SER A 309 -9.61 3.15 -18.65
CA SER A 309 -9.60 4.26 -17.68
C SER A 309 -11.01 4.73 -17.34
N TYR A 310 -11.24 5.03 -16.07
CA TYR A 310 -12.53 5.48 -15.54
C TYR A 310 -12.39 6.70 -14.64
N ASP A 311 -13.39 7.58 -14.69
CA ASP A 311 -13.62 8.60 -13.68
C ASP A 311 -14.51 8.06 -12.56
N ILE A 312 -13.92 7.64 -11.45
CA ILE A 312 -14.64 7.06 -10.32
C ILE A 312 -14.69 8.03 -9.14
N THR A 313 -15.90 8.27 -8.62
CA THR A 313 -16.13 9.00 -7.37
C THR A 313 -16.91 8.13 -6.40
N VAL A 314 -16.42 8.04 -5.16
CA VAL A 314 -17.09 7.32 -4.06
C VAL A 314 -17.59 8.32 -3.04
N CYS A 315 -18.88 8.26 -2.71
CA CYS A 315 -19.54 9.14 -1.78
C CYS A 315 -20.25 8.38 -0.66
N TRP A 316 -20.28 8.97 0.53
CA TRP A 316 -21.10 8.56 1.65
C TRP A 316 -22.43 9.32 1.64
N ASP A 317 -23.53 8.62 1.85
CA ASP A 317 -24.84 9.19 2.16
C ASP A 317 -25.24 8.75 3.58
N LEU A 318 -25.06 9.66 4.54
CA LEU A 318 -25.34 9.41 5.94
C LEU A 318 -26.78 9.77 6.34
N SER A 319 -27.67 10.04 5.37
CA SER A 319 -29.05 10.46 5.65
C SER A 319 -29.88 9.42 6.40
N LYS A 320 -29.44 8.15 6.41
CA LYS A 320 -30.04 7.03 7.13
C LYS A 320 -29.20 6.54 8.32
N SER A 321 -28.09 7.21 8.60
CA SER A 321 -27.23 6.92 9.75
C SER A 321 -27.65 7.72 10.98
N ARG A 322 -27.19 7.28 12.15
CA ARG A 322 -27.42 8.00 13.40
C ARG A 322 -26.68 9.33 13.39
N ALA A 323 -27.14 10.28 14.21
CA ALA A 323 -26.36 11.48 14.47
C ALA A 323 -24.98 11.09 15.05
N ASN A 324 -23.92 11.80 14.64
CA ASN A 324 -22.53 11.54 15.02
C ASN A 324 -21.93 10.21 14.52
N THR A 325 -22.49 9.58 13.48
CA THR A 325 -21.82 8.46 12.81
C THR A 325 -20.52 8.93 12.16
N THR A 326 -19.41 8.28 12.55
CA THR A 326 -18.10 8.45 11.91
C THR A 326 -17.99 7.49 10.73
N TYR A 327 -17.27 7.90 9.69
CA TYR A 327 -17.02 7.10 8.50
C TYR A 327 -15.58 7.32 8.02
N ALA A 328 -15.04 6.31 7.36
CA ALA A 328 -13.73 6.37 6.72
C ALA A 328 -13.64 5.34 5.60
N SER A 329 -12.79 5.63 4.62
CA SER A 329 -12.36 4.65 3.63
C SER A 329 -10.85 4.68 3.49
N SER A 330 -10.27 3.63 2.91
CA SER A 330 -8.85 3.66 2.53
C SER A 330 -8.53 4.71 1.47
N LEU A 331 -9.53 5.15 0.68
CA LEU A 331 -9.38 6.25 -0.28
C LEU A 331 -9.30 7.62 0.41
N GLY A 332 -9.78 7.73 1.64
CA GLY A 332 -9.82 8.97 2.42
C GLY A 332 -11.02 9.08 3.35
N GLU A 333 -11.07 10.20 4.07
CA GLU A 333 -12.11 10.53 5.06
C GLU A 333 -13.10 11.60 4.54
N GLY A 334 -13.01 11.94 3.25
CA GLY A 334 -13.93 12.88 2.60
C GLY A 334 -15.33 12.28 2.41
N LEU A 335 -16.37 13.12 2.48
CA LEU A 335 -17.74 12.67 2.18
C LEU A 335 -17.87 12.15 0.74
N CYS A 336 -17.15 12.78 -0.20
CA CYS A 336 -16.94 12.27 -1.55
C CYS A 336 -15.45 12.28 -1.86
N THR A 337 -14.94 11.20 -2.44
CA THR A 337 -13.54 11.02 -2.81
C THR A 337 -13.45 10.55 -4.26
N GLU A 338 -12.68 11.28 -5.06
CA GLU A 338 -12.36 10.91 -6.44
C GLU A 338 -11.11 10.03 -6.47
N ILE A 339 -11.16 8.95 -7.25
CA ILE A 339 -9.96 8.13 -7.49
C ILE A 339 -9.13 8.81 -8.59
N VAL A 340 -7.92 9.22 -8.20
CA VAL A 340 -7.03 10.04 -9.03
C VAL A 340 -6.36 9.22 -10.15
N ASP A 341 -5.99 7.98 -9.86
CA ASP A 341 -5.31 7.08 -10.80
C ASP A 341 -6.31 6.45 -11.77
N LYS A 342 -6.65 7.19 -12.84
CA LYS A 342 -7.69 6.82 -13.81
C LYS A 342 -7.48 5.46 -14.47
N PRO A 343 -6.25 5.09 -14.89
CA PRO A 343 -5.98 3.76 -15.46
C PRO A 343 -6.22 2.61 -14.48
N GLN A 344 -5.96 2.82 -13.18
CA GLN A 344 -6.15 1.80 -12.14
C GLN A 344 -7.42 2.01 -11.31
N ALA A 345 -8.35 2.87 -11.75
CA ALA A 345 -9.45 3.32 -10.91
C ALA A 345 -10.36 2.16 -10.43
N ILE A 346 -10.63 1.19 -11.32
CA ILE A 346 -11.41 -0.02 -10.99
C ILE A 346 -10.68 -0.87 -9.94
N GLN A 347 -9.39 -1.14 -10.14
CA GLN A 347 -8.58 -1.93 -9.21
C GLN A 347 -8.44 -1.21 -7.86
N ALA A 348 -8.27 0.11 -7.87
CA ALA A 348 -8.22 0.94 -6.68
C ALA A 348 -9.53 0.89 -5.89
N LEU A 349 -10.67 1.02 -6.57
CA LEU A 349 -11.98 0.86 -5.94
C LEU A 349 -12.13 -0.57 -5.38
N GLN A 350 -11.81 -1.59 -6.17
CA GLN A 350 -11.89 -2.98 -5.75
C GLN A 350 -11.05 -3.27 -4.49
N SER A 351 -9.89 -2.64 -4.37
CA SER A 351 -8.98 -2.76 -3.23
C SER A 351 -9.28 -1.76 -2.10
N SER A 352 -10.47 -1.15 -2.06
CA SER A 352 -10.84 -0.17 -1.04
C SER A 352 -11.56 -0.77 0.16
N ILE A 353 -11.18 -0.35 1.37
CA ILE A 353 -11.87 -0.67 2.62
C ILE A 353 -12.84 0.47 2.97
N PHE A 354 -14.00 0.13 3.50
CA PHE A 354 -15.01 1.06 4.01
C PHE A 354 -15.38 0.72 5.44
N ALA A 355 -15.33 1.71 6.32
CA ALA A 355 -15.67 1.62 7.74
C ALA A 355 -16.65 2.72 8.12
N VAL A 356 -17.72 2.40 8.85
CA VAL A 356 -18.72 3.38 9.27
C VAL A 356 -19.42 2.93 10.54
N GLY A 357 -19.59 3.82 11.51
CA GLY A 357 -20.25 3.46 12.76
C GLY A 357 -20.27 4.59 13.80
N PRO A 358 -21.19 4.51 14.78
CA PRO A 358 -21.21 5.46 15.90
C PRO A 358 -20.03 5.27 16.86
N THR A 359 -19.42 4.09 16.88
CA THR A 359 -18.27 3.70 17.73
C THR A 359 -16.98 3.63 16.93
N LEU A 360 -16.96 4.13 15.68
CA LEU A 360 -15.74 4.18 14.88
C LEU A 360 -14.86 5.34 15.35
N HIS A 361 -13.67 5.00 15.83
CA HIS A 361 -12.65 5.92 16.31
C HIS A 361 -11.47 5.99 15.33
N ARG A 362 -10.81 7.15 15.30
CA ARG A 362 -9.59 7.42 14.51
C ARG A 362 -8.45 7.81 15.44
N TYR A 363 -7.27 7.25 15.21
CA TYR A 363 -6.01 7.73 15.78
C TYR A 363 -4.95 7.95 14.68
N PRO A 364 -4.19 9.06 14.69
CA PRO A 364 -4.37 10.24 15.56
C PRO A 364 -5.73 10.91 15.31
N PRO A 365 -6.23 11.79 16.19
CA PRO A 365 -7.42 12.60 15.88
C PRO A 365 -7.21 13.48 14.64
N SER A 366 -8.24 13.66 13.81
CA SER A 366 -8.17 14.37 12.51
C SER A 366 -7.84 15.86 12.60
N THR A 367 -7.85 16.44 13.80
CA THR A 367 -7.51 17.85 14.05
C THR A 367 -6.01 18.11 14.17
N GLN A 368 -5.18 17.08 14.06
CA GLN A 368 -3.72 17.21 14.00
C GLN A 368 -3.31 17.51 12.54
N SER A 369 -2.16 18.16 12.35
CA SER A 369 -1.67 18.80 11.09
C SER A 369 -1.96 18.04 9.77
N PRO A 370 -1.91 18.70 8.59
CA PRO A 370 -2.08 18.06 7.29
C PRO A 370 -1.18 16.82 7.06
N GLU A 371 0.01 16.77 7.68
CA GLU A 371 0.91 15.60 7.64
C GLU A 371 0.34 14.41 8.45
N MET A 372 -0.26 14.68 9.62
CA MET A 372 -0.98 13.70 10.44
C MET A 372 -2.34 13.29 9.85
N SER A 373 -2.81 14.01 8.83
CA SER A 373 -3.96 13.59 8.02
C SER A 373 -3.60 12.50 7.00
N GLN A 374 -2.32 12.32 6.64
CA GLN A 374 -1.90 11.28 5.69
C GLN A 374 -1.86 9.89 6.30
N PHE A 375 -1.79 9.74 7.63
CA PHE A 375 -1.93 8.46 8.32
C PHE A 375 -3.22 8.41 9.16
N GLY A 376 -3.82 7.23 9.30
CA GLY A 376 -4.97 7.01 10.18
C GLY A 376 -5.18 5.55 10.50
N LEU A 377 -5.26 5.23 11.78
CA LEU A 377 -5.67 3.93 12.30
C LEU A 377 -7.09 4.03 12.85
N PHE A 378 -7.94 3.10 12.43
CA PHE A 378 -9.35 3.05 12.80
C PHE A 378 -9.68 1.80 13.61
N TYR A 379 -10.53 1.95 14.62
CA TYR A 379 -11.02 0.86 15.45
C TYR A 379 -12.45 1.13 15.90
N PHE A 380 -13.16 0.07 16.26
CA PHE A 380 -14.53 0.12 16.77
C PHE A 380 -14.55 -0.13 18.28
N GLY A 381 -15.64 0.31 18.93
CA GLY A 381 -15.88 0.06 20.35
C GLY A 381 -15.00 0.89 21.28
N ASP A 382 -15.05 0.58 22.57
CA ASP A 382 -14.22 1.27 23.55
C ASP A 382 -12.77 0.79 23.44
N ARG A 383 -11.82 1.73 23.53
CA ARG A 383 -10.38 1.40 23.43
C ARG A 383 -9.92 0.34 24.44
N VAL A 384 -10.62 0.20 25.58
CA VAL A 384 -10.30 -0.80 26.62
C VAL A 384 -10.54 -2.23 26.17
N ASP A 385 -11.34 -2.44 25.12
CA ASP A 385 -11.66 -3.76 24.56
C ASP A 385 -10.63 -4.22 23.50
N VAL A 386 -9.74 -3.31 23.08
CA VAL A 386 -8.59 -3.65 22.24
C VAL A 386 -7.48 -4.21 23.14
N PRO A 387 -6.97 -5.44 22.90
CA PRO A 387 -6.05 -6.12 23.82
C PRO A 387 -4.61 -5.55 23.80
N PHE A 388 -4.38 -4.44 23.11
CA PHE A 388 -3.06 -3.82 22.93
C PHE A 388 -3.15 -2.30 22.86
N ASP A 389 -2.01 -1.64 23.05
CA ASP A 389 -1.95 -0.17 23.02
C ASP A 389 -2.03 0.38 21.60
N VAL A 390 -3.22 0.82 21.21
CA VAL A 390 -3.53 1.44 19.91
C VAL A 390 -2.62 2.64 19.58
N VAL A 391 -2.24 3.44 20.57
CA VAL A 391 -1.39 4.63 20.34
C VAL A 391 0.01 4.19 19.97
N LYS A 392 0.61 3.32 20.78
CA LYS A 392 1.94 2.77 20.49
C LYS A 392 1.98 2.06 19.14
N LEU A 393 0.92 1.32 18.82
CA LEU A 393 0.76 0.63 17.55
C LEU A 393 0.75 1.60 16.38
N ALA A 394 -0.10 2.63 16.45
CA ALA A 394 -0.22 3.63 15.39
C ALA A 394 1.07 4.42 15.18
N ASP A 395 1.72 4.86 16.25
CA ASP A 395 2.99 5.59 16.18
C ASP A 395 4.09 4.71 15.54
N TYR A 396 4.12 3.42 15.87
CA TYR A 396 5.04 2.45 15.25
C TYR A 396 4.77 2.30 13.75
N VAL A 397 3.51 2.03 13.35
CA VAL A 397 3.15 1.83 11.94
C VAL A 397 3.39 3.09 11.12
N GLN A 398 3.00 4.26 11.63
CA GLN A 398 3.23 5.52 10.94
C GLN A 398 4.72 5.75 10.68
N ALA A 399 5.56 5.58 11.70
CA ALA A 399 7.00 5.74 11.56
C ALA A 399 7.60 4.69 10.61
N LEU A 400 7.12 3.45 10.65
CA LEU A 400 7.60 2.39 9.77
C LEU A 400 7.22 2.67 8.31
N PHE A 401 5.96 3.03 8.06
CA PHE A 401 5.44 3.37 6.74
C PHE A 401 6.24 4.52 6.09
N ILE A 402 6.44 5.64 6.81
CA ILE A 402 7.22 6.79 6.30
C ILE A 402 8.64 6.37 5.90
N ASN A 403 9.31 5.57 6.73
CA ASN A 403 10.66 5.09 6.44
C ASN A 403 10.68 4.12 5.25
N MET A 404 9.66 3.26 5.12
CA MET A 404 9.51 2.34 3.99
C MET A 404 9.20 3.10 2.68
N CYS A 405 8.40 4.17 2.70
CA CYS A 405 8.22 5.06 1.54
C CYS A 405 9.58 5.58 1.04
N GLY A 406 10.42 6.06 1.97
CA GLY A 406 11.78 6.49 1.65
C GLY A 406 12.63 5.38 1.04
N PHE A 407 12.56 4.15 1.58
CA PHE A 407 13.29 3.00 1.07
C PHE A 407 12.88 2.58 -0.35
N PHE A 408 11.57 2.55 -0.61
CA PHE A 408 10.95 2.15 -1.89
C PHE A 408 10.80 3.31 -2.90
N HIS A 409 11.33 4.49 -2.58
CA HIS A 409 11.22 5.71 -3.37
C HIS A 409 9.75 6.03 -3.73
N ASP A 410 8.85 5.87 -2.77
CA ASP A 410 7.45 6.16 -2.97
C ASP A 410 7.16 7.63 -2.75
N SER A 411 6.64 8.28 -3.80
CA SER A 411 6.19 9.67 -3.78
C SER A 411 4.67 9.78 -3.86
N ASP A 412 3.96 8.67 -3.73
CA ASP A 412 2.51 8.66 -3.60
C ASP A 412 2.08 9.48 -2.38
N THR A 413 1.05 10.30 -2.57
CA THR A 413 0.51 11.20 -1.55
C THR A 413 -0.84 10.72 -1.02
N ARG A 414 -1.32 9.56 -1.50
CA ARG A 414 -2.53 8.92 -0.99
C ARG A 414 -2.41 8.66 0.52
N PRO A 415 -3.52 8.83 1.27
CA PRO A 415 -3.53 8.52 2.68
C PRO A 415 -3.24 7.04 2.94
N TYR A 416 -2.40 6.74 3.92
CA TYR A 416 -2.18 5.38 4.41
C TYR A 416 -3.10 5.08 5.60
N ARG A 417 -3.88 3.99 5.52
CA ARG A 417 -4.89 3.66 6.52
C ARG A 417 -4.80 2.25 7.08
N VAL A 418 -5.08 2.11 8.37
CA VAL A 418 -5.14 0.82 9.06
C VAL A 418 -6.52 0.64 9.66
N PHE A 419 -7.14 -0.52 9.47
CA PHE A 419 -8.45 -0.83 10.05
C PHE A 419 -8.33 -2.03 10.99
N LEU A 420 -8.63 -1.82 12.27
CA LEU A 420 -8.66 -2.87 13.26
C LEU A 420 -10.04 -3.55 13.26
N ARG A 421 -10.04 -4.87 13.17
CA ARG A 421 -11.23 -5.72 13.15
C ARG A 421 -11.17 -6.77 14.24
N ALA A 422 -12.03 -6.66 15.25
CA ALA A 422 -12.20 -7.75 16.21
C ALA A 422 -12.75 -9.00 15.51
N SER A 423 -12.33 -10.18 15.96
CA SER A 423 -12.79 -11.47 15.42
C SER A 423 -13.08 -12.46 16.53
N LEU A 424 -13.84 -13.51 16.21
CA LEU A 424 -14.16 -14.59 17.14
C LEU A 424 -12.98 -15.53 17.37
N ARG A 425 -12.02 -15.57 16.43
CA ARG A 425 -10.77 -16.32 16.51
C ARG A 425 -9.78 -15.86 15.44
N GLY A 426 -8.51 -16.18 15.65
CA GLY A 426 -7.45 -15.88 14.70
C GLY A 426 -6.81 -14.51 14.90
N PHE A 427 -5.71 -14.31 14.21
CA PHE A 427 -4.91 -13.10 14.25
C PHE A 427 -4.15 -13.01 12.92
N GLY A 428 -4.13 -11.84 12.29
CA GLY A 428 -3.47 -11.66 10.99
C GLY A 428 -3.95 -10.42 10.25
N GLY A 429 -3.27 -10.05 9.18
CA GLY A 429 -3.65 -8.93 8.35
C GLY A 429 -4.08 -9.33 6.94
N GLN A 430 -4.43 -8.31 6.17
CA GLN A 430 -4.64 -8.36 4.72
C GLN A 430 -4.30 -6.99 4.16
N GLY A 431 -3.35 -6.94 3.23
CA GLY A 431 -3.00 -5.74 2.47
C GLY A 431 -4.08 -5.34 1.45
N PHE A 432 -4.23 -4.03 1.28
CA PHE A 432 -5.11 -3.33 0.35
C PHE A 432 -4.38 -2.11 -0.24
N LEU A 433 -5.00 -1.38 -1.19
CA LEU A 433 -4.40 -0.17 -1.73
C LEU A 433 -4.17 0.86 -0.62
N SER A 434 -2.90 1.25 -0.40
CA SER A 434 -2.47 2.20 0.63
C SER A 434 -3.08 1.92 2.01
N SER A 435 -3.34 0.64 2.33
CA SER A 435 -3.99 0.28 3.59
C SER A 435 -3.84 -1.21 3.91
N PHE A 436 -4.18 -1.58 5.14
CA PHE A 436 -4.46 -2.97 5.48
C PHE A 436 -5.54 -3.06 6.56
N MET A 437 -6.15 -4.24 6.65
CA MET A 437 -7.05 -4.62 7.74
C MET A 437 -6.32 -5.58 8.68
N LEU A 438 -6.19 -5.23 9.95
CA LEU A 438 -5.68 -6.10 11.00
C LEU A 438 -6.84 -6.75 11.74
N GLU A 439 -6.93 -8.06 11.66
CA GLU A 439 -7.89 -8.85 12.41
C GLU A 439 -7.25 -9.40 13.69
N TYR A 440 -7.93 -9.23 14.82
CA TYR A 440 -7.44 -9.69 16.12
C TYR A 440 -8.52 -10.38 16.94
N PHE A 441 -8.13 -11.45 17.64
CA PHE A 441 -8.97 -12.11 18.63
C PHE A 441 -8.68 -11.53 20.03
N PRO A 442 -9.66 -10.88 20.70
CA PRO A 442 -9.42 -10.19 21.97
C PRO A 442 -8.85 -11.07 23.10
N SER A 443 -9.12 -12.37 23.08
CA SER A 443 -8.63 -13.31 24.11
C SER A 443 -7.34 -14.03 23.74
N ALA A 444 -6.72 -13.71 22.61
CA ALA A 444 -5.44 -14.28 22.22
C ALA A 444 -4.29 -13.70 23.04
N GLU A 445 -3.35 -14.56 23.44
CA GLU A 445 -2.08 -14.11 24.01
C GLU A 445 -1.14 -13.72 22.86
N VAL A 446 -1.09 -12.42 22.55
CA VAL A 446 -0.20 -11.85 21.53
C VAL A 446 0.73 -10.84 22.19
N GLU A 447 2.04 -11.07 22.07
CA GLU A 447 3.03 -10.16 22.60
C GLU A 447 3.19 -8.94 21.68
N GLN A 448 3.58 -7.79 22.26
CA GLN A 448 3.74 -6.54 21.51
C GLN A 448 4.67 -6.68 20.30
N TRP A 449 5.77 -7.44 20.43
CA TRP A 449 6.70 -7.64 19.32
C TRP A 449 6.09 -8.50 18.20
N GLU A 450 5.14 -9.40 18.50
CA GLU A 450 4.43 -10.17 17.47
C GLU A 450 3.49 -9.27 16.67
N LEU A 451 2.87 -8.28 17.33
CA LEU A 451 2.10 -7.23 16.65
C LEU A 451 3.01 -6.44 15.71
N GLU A 452 4.10 -5.88 16.23
CA GLU A 452 5.06 -5.06 15.45
C GLU A 452 5.64 -5.86 14.28
N TRP A 453 5.94 -7.14 14.51
CA TRP A 453 6.41 -8.07 13.50
C TRP A 453 5.36 -8.28 12.40
N LEU A 454 4.10 -8.60 12.74
CA LEU A 454 3.03 -8.69 11.75
C LEU A 454 2.83 -7.38 10.98
N LEU A 455 2.83 -6.24 11.65
CA LEU A 455 2.62 -4.94 11.01
C LEU A 455 3.71 -4.59 10.00
N ALA A 456 4.97 -4.98 10.25
CA ALA A 456 6.04 -4.77 9.29
C ALA A 456 5.83 -5.59 8.00
N HIS A 457 5.22 -6.78 8.11
CA HIS A 457 4.79 -7.57 6.96
C HIS A 457 3.67 -6.87 6.20
N GLU A 458 2.59 -6.53 6.89
CA GLU A 458 1.42 -5.90 6.27
C GLU A 458 1.75 -4.55 5.62
N THR A 459 2.66 -3.78 6.22
CA THR A 459 3.12 -2.51 5.65
C THR A 459 3.89 -2.71 4.34
N THR A 460 4.64 -3.82 4.22
CA THR A 460 5.42 -4.12 3.01
C THR A 460 4.54 -4.41 1.80
N HIS A 461 3.33 -4.96 1.99
CA HIS A 461 2.41 -5.27 0.88
C HIS A 461 2.02 -4.04 0.03
N ASN A 462 2.30 -2.81 0.48
CA ASN A 462 2.09 -1.61 -0.34
C ASN A 462 3.00 -1.54 -1.59
N TRP A 463 4.15 -2.24 -1.61
CA TRP A 463 5.17 -2.05 -2.65
C TRP A 463 5.39 -3.24 -3.58
N PRO A 464 6.36 -4.15 -3.35
CA PRO A 464 6.80 -5.05 -4.41
C PRO A 464 5.82 -6.22 -4.52
N LEU A 465 4.62 -5.92 -5.00
CA LEU A 465 3.67 -6.92 -5.44
C LEU A 465 4.01 -7.27 -6.89
N MET A 466 4.08 -8.57 -7.17
CA MET A 466 4.19 -9.11 -8.52
C MET A 466 2.80 -9.46 -9.03
N ASP A 467 2.52 -9.14 -10.29
CA ASP A 467 1.23 -9.44 -10.91
C ASP A 467 1.01 -10.95 -11.04
N SER A 468 -0.23 -11.37 -11.24
CA SER A 468 -0.53 -12.75 -11.60
C SER A 468 0.12 -13.11 -12.94
N THR A 469 0.67 -14.32 -13.05
CA THR A 469 1.25 -14.78 -14.31
C THR A 469 0.16 -15.45 -15.16
N PRO A 470 -0.05 -15.05 -16.42
CA PRO A 470 -1.06 -15.66 -17.28
C PRO A 470 -0.89 -17.18 -17.39
N GLY A 471 -1.99 -17.93 -17.25
CA GLY A 471 -2.01 -19.38 -17.37
C GLY A 471 -1.64 -20.18 -16.11
N GLN A 472 -1.30 -19.52 -14.99
CA GLN A 472 -1.20 -20.19 -13.69
C GLN A 472 -2.60 -20.43 -13.10
N ALA A 473 -2.76 -21.56 -12.39
CA ALA A 473 -3.98 -21.83 -11.64
C ALA A 473 -4.22 -20.74 -10.59
N THR A 474 -5.48 -20.39 -10.35
CA THR A 474 -5.87 -19.44 -9.31
C THR A 474 -5.33 -19.90 -7.94
N GLY A 475 -4.54 -19.06 -7.27
CA GLY A 475 -3.88 -19.39 -5.99
C GLY A 475 -2.49 -20.02 -6.11
N ALA A 476 -2.09 -20.54 -7.28
CA ALA A 476 -0.70 -20.88 -7.62
C ALA A 476 0.05 -19.66 -8.20
N ASP A 477 -0.52 -18.49 -7.93
CA ASP A 477 -0.02 -17.19 -8.28
C ASP A 477 1.31 -16.90 -7.57
N ASN A 478 1.78 -15.69 -7.75
CA ASN A 478 3.02 -15.20 -7.17
C ASN A 478 2.95 -15.00 -5.64
N THR A 479 2.15 -15.77 -4.89
CA THR A 479 2.07 -15.77 -3.42
C THR A 479 3.44 -16.01 -2.77
N TRP A 480 4.26 -16.93 -3.29
CA TRP A 480 5.64 -17.13 -2.79
C TRP A 480 6.47 -15.85 -2.85
N TYR A 481 6.22 -14.99 -3.85
CA TYR A 481 6.89 -13.72 -4.00
C TYR A 481 6.26 -12.68 -3.08
N ASN A 482 4.94 -12.48 -3.17
CA ASN A 482 4.22 -11.42 -2.44
C ASN A 482 4.31 -11.61 -0.93
N GLU A 483 4.11 -12.83 -0.42
CA GLU A 483 4.26 -13.16 1.00
C GLU A 483 5.73 -13.30 1.41
N GLY A 484 6.57 -13.87 0.52
CA GLY A 484 7.99 -14.05 0.80
C GLY A 484 8.76 -12.75 0.91
N ILE A 485 8.48 -11.77 0.05
CA ILE A 485 9.19 -10.49 0.03
C ILE A 485 8.70 -9.61 1.18
N ALA A 486 7.42 -9.72 1.53
CA ALA A 486 6.87 -9.15 2.74
C ALA A 486 7.57 -9.75 3.98
N THR A 487 7.75 -11.07 4.04
CA THR A 487 8.50 -11.77 5.10
C THR A 487 9.97 -11.34 5.14
N TYR A 488 10.61 -11.12 3.99
CA TYR A 488 11.98 -10.60 3.91
C TYR A 488 12.07 -9.20 4.52
N TYR A 489 11.28 -8.23 4.02
CA TYR A 489 11.39 -6.86 4.52
C TYR A 489 10.78 -6.65 5.91
N GLN A 490 9.88 -7.53 6.34
CA GLN A 490 9.43 -7.66 7.72
C GLN A 490 10.61 -7.84 8.69
N LEU A 491 11.66 -8.58 8.30
CA LEU A 491 12.86 -8.79 9.11
C LEU A 491 13.88 -7.66 8.90
N PHE A 492 14.22 -7.38 7.64
CA PHE A 492 15.39 -6.55 7.31
C PHE A 492 15.15 -5.05 7.45
N LEU A 493 13.93 -4.53 7.18
CA LEU A 493 13.68 -3.09 7.29
C LEU A 493 13.59 -2.62 8.74
N PRO A 494 12.81 -3.26 9.65
CA PRO A 494 12.83 -2.86 11.06
C PRO A 494 14.23 -2.91 11.67
N TYR A 495 15.04 -3.94 11.35
CA TYR A 495 16.44 -4.02 11.78
C TYR A 495 17.28 -2.84 11.24
N ARG A 496 17.25 -2.59 9.93
CA ARG A 496 17.99 -1.49 9.29
C ARG A 496 17.59 -0.11 9.81
N LEU A 497 16.33 0.04 10.22
CA LEU A 497 15.77 1.28 10.77
C LEU A 497 15.98 1.43 12.28
N GLY A 498 16.68 0.48 12.93
CA GLY A 498 16.94 0.50 14.37
C GLY A 498 15.70 0.26 15.24
N LYS A 499 14.64 -0.32 14.66
CA LYS A 499 13.42 -0.73 15.38
C LYS A 499 13.55 -2.09 16.04
N THR A 500 14.46 -2.93 15.54
CA THR A 500 14.75 -4.28 16.05
C THR A 500 16.22 -4.35 16.43
N THR A 501 16.54 -4.93 17.59
CA THR A 501 17.94 -5.15 18.02
C THR A 501 18.61 -6.28 17.24
N PRO A 502 19.96 -6.37 17.20
CA PRO A 502 20.64 -7.50 16.55
C PRO A 502 20.22 -8.87 17.07
N ALA A 503 20.09 -9.02 18.40
CA ALA A 503 19.66 -10.28 19.01
C ALA A 503 18.23 -10.66 18.62
N GLU A 504 17.31 -9.69 18.57
CA GLU A 504 15.94 -9.92 18.10
C GLU A 504 15.90 -10.27 16.61
N PHE A 505 16.71 -9.60 15.78
CA PHE A 505 16.82 -9.90 14.36
C PHE A 505 17.30 -11.34 14.12
N VAL A 506 18.38 -11.77 14.78
CA VAL A 506 18.87 -13.16 14.68
C VAL A 506 17.83 -14.15 15.19
N ARG A 507 17.12 -13.84 16.28
CA ARG A 507 16.04 -14.68 16.80
C ARG A 507 14.90 -14.83 15.78
N GLN A 508 14.40 -13.72 15.24
CA GLN A 508 13.30 -13.72 14.26
C GLN A 508 13.71 -14.39 12.95
N LEU A 509 14.95 -14.18 12.48
CA LEU A 509 15.46 -14.89 11.32
C LEU A 509 15.49 -16.41 11.57
N ASN A 510 16.02 -16.84 12.71
CA ASN A 510 16.01 -18.26 13.09
C ASN A 510 14.62 -18.87 13.19
N MET A 511 13.63 -18.11 13.68
CA MET A 511 12.23 -18.52 13.69
C MET A 511 11.71 -18.84 12.30
N ASN A 512 11.94 -17.95 11.31
CA ASN A 512 11.51 -18.20 9.93
C ASN A 512 12.25 -19.37 9.27
N LEU A 513 13.57 -19.48 9.48
CA LEU A 513 14.36 -20.60 8.97
C LEU A 513 13.84 -21.92 9.51
N GLN A 514 13.65 -21.99 10.84
CA GLN A 514 13.06 -23.15 11.49
C GLN A 514 11.66 -23.45 10.96
N ALA A 515 10.81 -22.44 10.79
CA ALA A 515 9.46 -22.61 10.28
C ALA A 515 9.44 -23.19 8.86
N TYR A 516 10.39 -22.82 8.00
CA TYR A 516 10.60 -23.45 6.70
C TYR A 516 11.01 -24.93 6.83
N PHE A 517 12.15 -25.20 7.49
CA PHE A 517 12.76 -26.53 7.51
C PHE A 517 11.93 -27.56 8.25
N THR A 518 11.17 -27.14 9.27
CA THR A 518 10.30 -28.02 10.07
C THR A 518 8.89 -28.15 9.51
N ASN A 519 8.56 -27.46 8.40
CA ASN A 519 7.23 -27.53 7.78
C ASN A 519 6.99 -28.94 7.20
N PRO A 520 5.90 -29.64 7.57
CA PRO A 520 5.60 -30.97 7.04
C PRO A 520 5.32 -30.99 5.54
N THR A 521 4.94 -29.85 4.94
CA THR A 521 4.63 -29.71 3.51
C THR A 521 5.77 -29.10 2.69
N ILE A 522 6.99 -29.02 3.25
CA ILE A 522 8.16 -28.35 2.64
C ILE A 522 8.43 -28.73 1.17
N ASN A 523 8.16 -30.00 0.80
CA ASN A 523 8.43 -30.55 -0.53
C ASN A 523 7.27 -30.34 -1.55
N MET A 524 6.15 -29.74 -1.14
CA MET A 524 5.05 -29.48 -2.08
C MET A 524 5.44 -28.45 -3.13
N SER A 525 5.05 -28.60 -4.39
CA SER A 525 5.20 -27.54 -5.38
C SER A 525 4.37 -26.30 -5.01
N ASN A 526 4.62 -25.16 -5.66
CA ASN A 526 3.77 -23.98 -5.45
C ASN A 526 2.32 -24.25 -5.87
N GLU A 527 2.09 -25.06 -6.91
CA GLU A 527 0.77 -25.50 -7.35
C GLU A 527 0.08 -26.40 -6.30
N GLU A 528 0.79 -27.39 -5.75
CA GLU A 528 0.23 -28.25 -4.69
C GLU A 528 -0.09 -27.45 -3.41
N VAL A 529 0.73 -26.46 -3.07
CA VAL A 529 0.48 -25.54 -1.96
C VAL A 529 -0.79 -24.73 -2.20
N ALA A 530 -0.98 -24.21 -3.41
CA ALA A 530 -2.15 -23.43 -3.79
C ALA A 530 -3.45 -24.21 -3.63
N GLU A 531 -3.47 -25.45 -4.10
CA GLU A 531 -4.63 -26.35 -4.02
C GLU A 531 -5.05 -26.62 -2.57
N GLN A 532 -4.09 -26.61 -1.63
CA GLN A 532 -4.31 -26.95 -0.23
C GLN A 532 -4.38 -25.75 0.70
N THR A 533 -4.15 -24.52 0.22
CA THR A 533 -3.90 -23.34 1.08
C THR A 533 -5.03 -23.05 2.08
N TRP A 534 -6.29 -23.33 1.72
CA TRP A 534 -7.45 -23.10 2.60
C TRP A 534 -7.89 -24.33 3.41
N GLN A 535 -7.23 -25.47 3.23
CA GLN A 535 -7.52 -26.73 3.92
C GLN A 535 -6.38 -27.19 4.83
N ASN A 536 -5.15 -26.74 4.56
CA ASN A 536 -3.93 -27.16 5.25
C ASN A 536 -3.13 -25.93 5.68
N SER A 537 -3.14 -25.64 6.99
CA SER A 537 -2.47 -24.46 7.54
C SER A 537 -0.94 -24.49 7.38
N ALA A 538 -0.32 -25.67 7.27
CA ALA A 538 1.11 -25.80 7.01
C ALA A 538 1.45 -25.39 5.57
N ALA A 539 0.64 -25.85 4.61
CA ALA A 539 0.74 -25.45 3.21
C ALA A 539 0.51 -23.93 3.06
N GLN A 540 -0.53 -23.39 3.72
CA GLN A 540 -0.84 -21.96 3.71
C GLN A 540 0.34 -21.09 4.17
N ARG A 541 1.11 -21.55 5.17
CA ARG A 541 2.23 -20.78 5.75
C ARG A 541 3.53 -20.95 4.96
N LEU A 542 3.65 -21.98 4.12
CA LEU A 542 4.89 -22.31 3.42
C LEU A 542 5.40 -21.20 2.47
N PRO A 543 4.57 -20.49 1.68
CA PRO A 543 5.03 -19.45 0.76
C PRO A 543 5.83 -18.32 1.42
N TYR A 544 5.49 -17.96 2.66
CA TYR A 544 6.18 -16.93 3.46
C TYR A 544 7.65 -17.29 3.64
N HIS A 545 7.88 -18.45 4.25
CA HIS A 545 9.22 -18.90 4.61
C HIS A 545 10.01 -19.41 3.40
N ARG A 546 9.34 -20.06 2.44
CA ARG A 546 9.94 -20.47 1.16
C ARG A 546 10.45 -19.27 0.38
N GLY A 547 9.61 -18.24 0.25
CA GLY A 547 9.98 -17.02 -0.44
C GLY A 547 11.13 -16.30 0.26
N LEU A 548 11.11 -16.18 1.60
CA LEU A 548 12.24 -15.65 2.36
C LEU A 548 13.56 -16.36 2.02
N LEU A 549 13.59 -17.69 2.08
CA LEU A 549 14.81 -18.46 1.77
C LEU A 549 15.26 -18.27 0.32
N TYR A 550 14.32 -18.21 -0.62
CA TYR A 550 14.63 -17.90 -2.02
C TYR A 550 15.31 -16.53 -2.13
N PHE A 551 14.78 -15.50 -1.46
CA PHE A 551 15.37 -14.17 -1.47
C PHE A 551 16.74 -14.10 -0.78
N LEU A 552 16.96 -14.84 0.31
CA LEU A 552 18.29 -14.95 0.94
C LEU A 552 19.32 -15.62 0.02
N ARG A 553 18.91 -16.64 -0.75
CA ARG A 553 19.79 -17.26 -1.76
C ARG A 553 20.12 -16.29 -2.89
N LEU A 554 19.13 -15.56 -3.39
CA LEU A 554 19.33 -14.57 -4.44
C LEU A 554 20.22 -13.40 -3.97
N GLU A 555 20.01 -12.90 -2.75
CA GLU A 555 20.87 -11.89 -2.11
C GLU A 555 22.34 -12.34 -2.18
N TYR A 556 22.62 -13.56 -1.69
CA TYR A 556 23.96 -14.12 -1.69
C TYR A 556 24.56 -14.23 -3.11
N LEU A 557 23.80 -14.75 -4.08
CA LEU A 557 24.27 -14.90 -5.46
C LEU A 557 24.58 -13.55 -6.11
N MET A 558 23.71 -12.56 -5.95
CA MET A 558 23.93 -11.20 -6.48
C MET A 558 25.12 -10.54 -5.80
N TRP A 559 25.26 -10.70 -4.48
CA TRP A 559 26.37 -10.16 -3.72
C TRP A 559 27.71 -10.73 -4.22
N GLN A 560 27.79 -12.05 -4.43
CA GLN A 560 28.98 -12.71 -4.98
C GLN A 560 29.31 -12.22 -6.40
N SER A 561 28.34 -12.31 -7.33
CA SER A 561 28.56 -11.94 -8.73
C SER A 561 28.94 -10.48 -8.93
N SER A 562 28.42 -9.59 -8.09
CA SER A 562 28.64 -8.14 -8.22
C SER A 562 29.83 -7.60 -7.42
N GLY A 563 30.54 -8.45 -6.67
CA GLY A 563 31.59 -8.02 -5.75
C GLY A 563 31.05 -7.14 -4.62
N GLY A 564 29.86 -7.47 -4.10
CA GLY A 564 29.21 -6.81 -2.98
C GLY A 564 28.42 -5.53 -3.32
N LYS A 565 28.13 -5.28 -4.60
CA LYS A 565 27.46 -4.05 -5.05
C LYS A 565 25.95 -4.18 -5.18
N LEU A 566 25.47 -5.39 -5.43
CA LEU A 566 24.05 -5.70 -5.66
C LEU A 566 23.54 -6.71 -4.64
N GLY A 567 22.25 -6.60 -4.36
CA GLY A 567 21.45 -7.50 -3.54
C GLY A 567 19.98 -7.38 -3.97
N ILE A 568 19.08 -8.00 -3.24
CA ILE A 568 17.66 -8.17 -3.57
C ILE A 568 16.92 -6.85 -3.74
N ARG A 569 17.38 -5.80 -3.05
CA ARG A 569 16.86 -4.44 -3.22
C ARG A 569 16.86 -4.01 -4.70
N SER A 570 17.89 -4.39 -5.47
CA SER A 570 18.04 -3.94 -6.86
C SER A 570 16.91 -4.43 -7.77
N PRO A 571 16.68 -5.76 -7.97
CA PRO A 571 15.59 -6.24 -8.81
C PRO A 571 14.20 -5.87 -8.24
N VAL A 572 14.05 -5.78 -6.91
CA VAL A 572 12.79 -5.34 -6.27
C VAL A 572 12.41 -3.92 -6.68
N LEU A 573 13.33 -2.97 -6.59
CA LEU A 573 13.05 -1.58 -6.98
C LEU A 573 12.84 -1.45 -8.49
N GLN A 574 13.54 -2.24 -9.30
CA GLN A 574 13.33 -2.27 -10.75
C GLN A 574 11.93 -2.81 -11.09
N LEU A 575 11.47 -3.88 -10.44
CA LEU A 575 10.12 -4.42 -10.65
C LEU A 575 9.04 -3.40 -10.25
N LEU A 576 9.22 -2.75 -9.09
CA LEU A 576 8.32 -1.70 -8.60
C LEU A 576 8.25 -0.50 -9.57
N GLU A 577 9.38 -0.08 -10.12
CA GLU A 577 9.43 1.01 -11.09
C GLU A 577 8.72 0.67 -12.40
N ARG A 578 8.79 -0.59 -12.85
CA ARG A 578 8.04 -1.07 -14.02
C ARG A 578 6.54 -1.00 -13.77
N LYS A 579 6.08 -1.46 -12.60
CA LYS A 579 4.68 -1.32 -12.17
C LYS A 579 4.23 0.15 -12.22
N ARG A 580 5.04 1.08 -11.68
CA ARG A 580 4.74 2.53 -11.70
C ARG A 580 4.62 3.11 -13.10
N LYS A 581 5.32 2.54 -14.08
CA LYS A 581 5.28 2.93 -15.50
C LYS A 581 4.17 2.24 -16.30
N GLY A 582 3.38 1.36 -15.68
CA GLY A 582 2.41 0.52 -16.38
C GLY A 582 3.07 -0.51 -17.30
N GLU A 583 4.33 -0.85 -17.06
CA GLU A 583 5.06 -1.90 -17.77
C GLU A 583 4.82 -3.27 -17.12
N ALA A 584 5.01 -4.36 -17.87
CA ALA A 584 4.91 -5.71 -17.32
C ALA A 584 5.83 -5.91 -16.09
N PHE A 585 5.24 -6.43 -15.01
CA PHE A 585 5.88 -6.66 -13.71
C PHE A 585 5.57 -8.07 -13.17
N ASP A 586 5.50 -9.05 -14.07
CA ASP A 586 5.21 -10.46 -13.81
C ASP A 586 6.46 -11.29 -13.47
N LEU A 587 6.28 -12.61 -13.33
CA LEU A 587 7.35 -13.58 -13.06
C LEU A 587 8.47 -13.57 -14.10
N SER A 588 8.14 -13.43 -15.39
CA SER A 588 9.14 -13.39 -16.46
C SER A 588 10.02 -12.15 -16.30
N CYS A 589 9.41 -11.02 -15.97
CA CYS A 589 10.15 -9.82 -15.63
C CYS A 589 11.06 -10.02 -14.40
N TRP A 590 10.54 -10.61 -13.33
CA TRP A 590 11.32 -10.91 -12.13
C TRP A 590 12.57 -11.76 -12.44
N ILE A 591 12.40 -12.87 -13.15
CA ILE A 591 13.51 -13.76 -13.52
C ILE A 591 14.54 -13.02 -14.38
N SER A 592 14.09 -12.18 -15.31
CA SER A 592 14.98 -11.37 -16.15
C SER A 592 15.81 -10.38 -15.32
N LEU A 593 15.18 -9.66 -14.39
CA LEU A 593 15.85 -8.70 -13.51
C LEU A 593 16.86 -9.39 -12.58
N VAL A 594 16.50 -10.54 -12.02
CA VAL A 594 17.40 -11.36 -11.20
C VAL A 594 18.56 -11.90 -12.02
N GLY A 595 18.28 -12.40 -13.24
CA GLY A 595 19.29 -12.90 -14.16
C GLY A 595 20.33 -11.85 -14.53
N ALA A 596 19.90 -10.62 -14.77
CA ALA A 596 20.79 -9.48 -15.00
C ALA A 596 21.61 -9.12 -13.76
N ALA A 597 21.04 -9.17 -12.55
CA ALA A 597 21.74 -8.85 -11.31
C ALA A 597 22.79 -9.91 -10.90
N ILE A 598 22.56 -11.18 -11.27
CA ILE A 598 23.50 -12.29 -11.04
C ILE A 598 24.52 -12.42 -12.19
N ASP A 599 24.30 -11.73 -13.31
CA ASP A 599 25.01 -11.91 -14.58
C ASP A 599 24.90 -13.36 -15.12
N ASN A 600 23.76 -14.02 -14.85
CA ASN A 600 23.49 -15.37 -15.32
C ASN A 600 21.97 -15.67 -15.33
N PRO A 601 21.28 -15.44 -16.46
CA PRO A 601 19.84 -15.71 -16.59
C PRO A 601 19.47 -17.18 -16.39
N ALA A 602 20.34 -18.12 -16.77
CA ALA A 602 20.06 -19.55 -16.62
C ALA A 602 20.01 -19.95 -15.13
N VAL A 603 20.93 -19.40 -14.31
CA VAL A 603 20.92 -19.60 -12.86
C VAL A 603 19.65 -19.00 -12.24
N ALA A 604 19.23 -17.80 -12.63
CA ALA A 604 18.00 -17.19 -12.11
C ALA A 604 16.76 -18.05 -12.40
N GLN A 605 16.64 -18.57 -13.62
CA GLN A 605 15.56 -19.47 -14.02
C GLN A 605 15.60 -20.78 -13.23
N GLU A 606 16.78 -21.38 -13.04
CA GLU A 606 16.97 -22.61 -12.28
C GLU A 606 16.61 -22.42 -10.81
N GLN A 607 17.08 -21.34 -10.16
CA GLN A 607 16.74 -21.05 -8.77
C GLN A 607 15.22 -20.93 -8.56
N TYR A 608 14.51 -20.27 -9.48
CA TYR A 608 13.05 -20.18 -9.42
C TYR A 608 12.40 -21.55 -9.63
N ARG A 609 12.76 -22.26 -10.70
CA ARG A 609 12.17 -23.55 -11.06
C ARG A 609 12.32 -24.56 -9.92
N ASP A 610 13.50 -24.65 -9.34
CA ASP A 610 13.79 -25.59 -8.26
C ASP A 610 12.96 -25.25 -7.00
N MET A 611 12.87 -23.97 -6.65
CA MET A 611 12.01 -23.50 -5.56
C MET A 611 10.54 -23.81 -5.81
N ALA A 612 10.04 -23.48 -7.01
CA ALA A 612 8.64 -23.65 -7.37
C ALA A 612 8.22 -25.13 -7.40
N ALA A 613 9.14 -26.03 -7.78
CA ALA A 613 8.92 -27.47 -7.77
C ALA A 613 9.00 -28.11 -6.36
N GLY A 614 9.11 -27.32 -5.29
CA GLY A 614 9.24 -27.84 -3.92
C GLY A 614 10.65 -28.35 -3.59
N GLY A 615 11.67 -27.92 -4.35
CA GLY A 615 13.05 -28.29 -4.13
C GLY A 615 13.61 -27.75 -2.81
N PHE A 616 14.49 -28.52 -2.19
CA PHE A 616 15.11 -28.14 -0.93
C PHE A 616 16.03 -26.91 -1.09
N LEU A 617 15.70 -25.82 -0.38
CA LEU A 617 16.47 -24.58 -0.43
C LEU A 617 17.58 -24.58 0.62
N SER A 618 18.80 -24.91 0.21
CA SER A 618 19.98 -24.83 1.08
C SER A 618 20.60 -23.43 1.12
N LEU A 619 21.13 -23.03 2.28
CA LEU A 619 21.97 -21.83 2.44
C LEU A 619 23.41 -22.26 2.78
N PRO A 620 24.43 -21.84 2.00
CA PRO A 620 25.82 -22.11 2.38
C PRO A 620 26.20 -21.39 3.68
N PRO A 621 27.24 -21.85 4.41
CA PRO A 621 27.69 -21.19 5.65
C PRO A 621 27.95 -19.68 5.50
N SER A 622 28.45 -19.27 4.34
CA SER A 622 28.75 -17.88 3.97
C SER A 622 27.56 -17.08 3.44
N ALA A 623 26.35 -17.65 3.37
CA ALA A 623 25.19 -17.00 2.72
C ALA A 623 24.90 -15.60 3.27
N LEU A 624 25.13 -15.41 4.57
CA LEU A 624 24.80 -14.19 5.30
C LEU A 624 26.02 -13.47 5.86
N SER A 625 27.23 -13.78 5.36
CA SER A 625 28.47 -13.20 5.89
C SER A 625 28.54 -11.68 5.74
N HIS A 626 27.88 -11.12 4.73
CA HIS A 626 27.76 -9.68 4.51
C HIS A 626 26.81 -8.97 5.50
N PHE A 627 26.10 -9.74 6.32
CA PHE A 627 25.37 -9.25 7.49
C PHE A 627 26.10 -9.55 8.81
N ASP A 628 27.38 -9.96 8.75
CA ASP A 628 28.16 -10.44 9.89
C ASP A 628 27.56 -11.68 10.57
N LEU A 629 26.86 -12.51 9.79
CA LEU A 629 26.17 -13.72 10.24
C LEU A 629 26.71 -14.97 9.56
N SER A 630 26.69 -16.09 10.25
CA SER A 630 27.07 -17.41 9.73
C SER A 630 25.91 -18.38 9.79
N VAL A 631 25.74 -19.17 8.73
CA VAL A 631 24.75 -20.26 8.67
C VAL A 631 25.39 -21.54 9.19
N VAL A 632 24.73 -22.21 10.12
CA VAL A 632 25.18 -23.45 10.76
C VAL A 632 24.14 -24.53 10.55
N SER A 633 24.57 -25.70 10.07
CA SER A 633 23.71 -26.87 9.91
C SER A 633 23.30 -27.42 11.29
N THR A 634 22.04 -27.83 11.41
CA THR A 634 21.50 -28.45 12.62
C THR A 634 20.42 -29.48 12.27
N ALA A 635 19.79 -30.07 13.28
CA ALA A 635 18.59 -30.89 13.12
C ALA A 635 17.54 -30.46 14.15
N GLN A 636 16.32 -30.22 13.70
CA GLN A 636 15.21 -29.71 14.53
C GLN A 636 14.00 -30.61 14.40
N GLU A 637 13.18 -30.68 15.45
CA GLU A 637 11.99 -31.50 15.48
C GLU A 637 10.93 -30.98 14.49
N ARG A 638 10.39 -31.87 13.64
CA ARG A 638 9.37 -31.52 12.64
C ARG A 638 8.11 -30.97 13.34
N LEU A 639 7.45 -29.97 12.76
CA LEU A 639 6.14 -29.50 13.22
C LEU A 639 5.12 -30.64 13.15
N GLU A 640 4.47 -30.92 14.28
CA GLU A 640 3.42 -31.93 14.38
C GLU A 640 2.46 -31.51 15.49
N LEU A 641 1.24 -31.11 15.12
CA LEU A 641 0.21 -30.82 16.14
C LEU A 641 -0.20 -32.08 16.91
N GLY A 642 -0.07 -33.27 16.31
CA GLY A 642 -0.51 -34.52 16.89
C GLY A 642 -2.01 -34.81 16.70
N PHE A 643 -2.71 -34.02 15.88
CA PHE A 643 -4.06 -34.26 15.39
C PHE A 643 -4.26 -33.49 14.06
N ASP A 644 -5.38 -33.73 13.36
CA ASP A 644 -5.69 -33.06 12.09
C ASP A 644 -5.90 -31.55 12.29
N THR A 645 -5.17 -30.71 11.54
CA THR A 645 -5.32 -29.24 11.57
C THR A 645 -6.74 -28.74 11.27
N ALA A 646 -7.53 -29.51 10.51
CA ALA A 646 -8.94 -29.20 10.25
C ALA A 646 -9.77 -29.11 11.55
N SER A 647 -9.33 -29.79 12.61
CA SER A 647 -9.91 -29.71 13.96
C SER A 647 -9.98 -28.28 14.49
N LEU A 648 -9.01 -27.43 14.13
CA LEU A 648 -8.97 -26.03 14.58
C LEU A 648 -10.14 -25.20 14.02
N ASN A 649 -10.67 -25.60 12.85
CA ASN A 649 -11.83 -25.00 12.22
C ASN A 649 -13.13 -25.68 12.67
N SER A 650 -13.19 -27.02 12.64
CA SER A 650 -14.39 -27.77 13.07
C SER A 650 -14.68 -27.63 14.56
N ARG A 651 -13.67 -27.22 15.34
CA ARG A 651 -13.69 -27.14 16.82
C ARG A 651 -13.89 -28.50 17.48
N VAL A 652 -13.62 -29.58 16.76
CA VAL A 652 -13.66 -30.96 17.28
C VAL A 652 -12.38 -31.65 16.88
N ILE A 653 -11.65 -32.19 17.85
CA ILE A 653 -10.42 -32.93 17.61
C ILE A 653 -10.74 -34.20 16.80
N SER A 654 -10.00 -34.41 15.73
CA SER A 654 -10.03 -35.63 14.93
C SER A 654 -8.63 -36.00 14.45
N GLY A 655 -8.42 -37.30 14.21
CA GLY A 655 -7.17 -37.79 13.64
C GLY A 655 -5.98 -37.67 14.59
N THR A 656 -6.21 -37.86 15.89
CA THR A 656 -5.14 -37.87 16.90
C THR A 656 -4.08 -38.90 16.51
N VAL A 657 -2.82 -38.47 16.49
CA VAL A 657 -1.68 -39.28 16.07
C VAL A 657 -1.20 -40.14 17.24
N PRO A 658 -1.19 -41.49 17.12
CA PRO A 658 -0.72 -42.37 18.19
C PRO A 658 0.75 -42.13 18.55
N GLY A 659 1.06 -42.09 19.84
CA GLY A 659 2.39 -41.81 20.39
C GLY A 659 2.84 -40.36 20.24
N SER A 660 1.98 -39.47 19.75
CA SER A 660 2.30 -38.04 19.65
C SER A 660 2.27 -37.35 21.01
N ARG A 661 2.93 -36.19 21.09
CA ARG A 661 2.90 -35.36 22.30
C ARG A 661 1.49 -34.84 22.64
N ALA A 662 0.60 -34.77 21.65
CA ALA A 662 -0.81 -34.43 21.86
C ALA A 662 -1.55 -35.56 22.60
N GLU A 663 -1.39 -36.81 22.15
CA GLU A 663 -1.97 -37.98 22.82
C GLU A 663 -1.40 -38.13 24.25
N GLU A 664 -0.09 -37.96 24.43
CA GLU A 664 0.57 -37.96 25.76
C GLU A 664 0.00 -36.89 26.69
N ALA A 665 -0.36 -35.72 26.16
CA ALA A 665 -1.02 -34.65 26.90
C ALA A 665 -2.51 -34.92 27.19
N GLY A 666 -3.04 -36.05 26.72
CA GLY A 666 -4.39 -36.50 26.99
C GLY A 666 -5.45 -36.03 25.99
N ILE A 667 -5.04 -35.47 24.85
CA ILE A 667 -5.94 -35.08 23.74
C ILE A 667 -6.48 -36.36 23.06
N LYS A 668 -7.77 -36.37 22.73
CA LYS A 668 -8.42 -37.49 22.04
C LYS A 668 -9.40 -37.02 20.98
N ASP A 669 -9.66 -37.89 20.01
CA ASP A 669 -10.72 -37.70 19.03
C ASP A 669 -12.07 -37.51 19.72
N GLY A 670 -12.85 -36.55 19.22
CA GLY A 670 -14.15 -36.14 19.78
C GLY A 670 -14.08 -35.05 20.85
N ASP A 671 -12.90 -34.68 21.35
CA ASP A 671 -12.76 -33.54 22.26
C ASP A 671 -13.19 -32.24 21.56
N ALA A 672 -14.09 -31.47 22.19
CA ALA A 672 -14.49 -30.18 21.65
C ALA A 672 -13.51 -29.08 22.08
N ILE A 673 -13.00 -28.29 21.13
CA ILE A 673 -12.11 -27.17 21.37
C ILE A 673 -12.94 -25.96 21.82
N VAL A 674 -12.96 -25.72 23.12
CA VAL A 674 -13.66 -24.57 23.73
C VAL A 674 -12.88 -23.29 23.52
N HIS A 675 -11.56 -23.32 23.73
CA HIS A 675 -10.72 -22.13 23.61
C HIS A 675 -9.31 -22.49 23.13
N THR A 676 -8.74 -21.63 22.29
CA THR A 676 -7.36 -21.72 21.80
C THR A 676 -6.56 -20.56 22.38
N LYS A 677 -5.62 -20.85 23.29
CA LYS A 677 -4.76 -19.82 23.90
C LYS A 677 -3.53 -19.52 23.03
N SER A 678 -2.97 -20.56 22.40
CA SER A 678 -1.94 -20.44 21.36
C SER A 678 -2.56 -20.65 19.99
N MET A 679 -2.16 -19.86 19.00
CA MET A 679 -2.57 -20.05 17.60
C MET A 679 -1.64 -20.99 16.86
N TYR A 680 -2.14 -21.59 15.78
CA TYR A 680 -1.34 -22.49 14.93
C TYR A 680 -0.06 -21.84 14.41
N TRP A 681 -0.14 -20.64 13.83
CA TRP A 681 1.05 -19.96 13.30
C TRP A 681 2.05 -19.55 14.38
N GLN A 682 1.59 -19.19 15.59
CA GLN A 682 2.49 -18.91 16.71
C GLN A 682 3.35 -20.14 17.05
N VAL A 683 2.73 -21.32 17.13
CA VAL A 683 3.48 -22.54 17.43
C VAL A 683 4.24 -23.10 16.23
N ALA A 684 3.81 -22.80 14.99
CA ALA A 684 4.52 -23.19 13.79
C ALA A 684 5.82 -22.38 13.64
N ASP A 685 5.73 -21.06 13.82
CA ASP A 685 6.82 -20.12 13.60
C ASP A 685 7.81 -20.03 14.77
N ASP A 686 7.41 -20.44 15.98
CA ASP A 686 8.28 -20.44 17.17
C ASP A 686 8.43 -21.87 17.72
N ILE A 687 9.59 -22.49 17.49
CA ILE A 687 9.89 -23.82 18.02
C ILE A 687 9.87 -23.90 19.55
N SER A 688 9.97 -22.80 20.28
CA SER A 688 9.91 -22.83 21.75
C SER A 688 8.48 -22.86 22.31
N ARG A 689 7.46 -22.55 21.49
CA ARG A 689 6.09 -22.38 21.95
C ARG A 689 5.35 -23.70 22.12
N ASN A 690 4.57 -23.78 23.20
CA ASN A 690 3.61 -24.84 23.42
C ASN A 690 2.26 -24.51 22.78
N MET A 691 1.62 -25.53 22.21
CA MET A 691 0.20 -25.48 21.90
C MET A 691 -0.59 -25.54 23.21
N ARG A 692 -1.45 -24.55 23.43
CA ARG A 692 -2.27 -24.42 24.63
C ARG A 692 -3.73 -24.28 24.27
N MET A 693 -4.55 -25.20 24.76
CA MET A 693 -5.97 -25.30 24.41
C MET A 693 -6.78 -25.67 25.65
N ARG A 694 -8.05 -25.25 25.64
CA ARG A 694 -9.08 -25.73 26.56
C ARG A 694 -10.03 -26.61 25.78
N LEU A 695 -10.13 -27.87 26.19
CA LEU A 695 -11.01 -28.85 25.57
C LEU A 695 -12.17 -29.20 26.51
N MET A 696 -13.22 -29.78 25.95
CA MET A 696 -14.37 -30.32 26.66
C MET A 696 -14.55 -31.78 26.25
N ARG A 697 -14.62 -32.68 27.24
CA ARG A 697 -14.88 -34.12 27.07
C ARG A 697 -15.94 -34.55 28.08
N ASP A 698 -17.05 -35.13 27.60
CA ASP A 698 -18.13 -35.65 28.45
C ASP A 698 -18.63 -34.64 29.52
N GLY A 699 -18.68 -33.35 29.17
CA GLY A 699 -19.09 -32.27 30.07
C GLY A 699 -18.01 -31.80 31.06
N VAL A 700 -16.81 -32.36 31.01
CA VAL A 700 -15.65 -31.96 31.82
C VAL A 700 -14.69 -31.12 30.98
N THR A 701 -14.31 -29.95 31.50
CA THR A 701 -13.30 -29.09 30.89
C THR A 701 -11.90 -29.55 31.27
N LEU A 702 -10.99 -29.58 30.29
CA LEU A 702 -9.58 -29.90 30.48
C LEU A 702 -8.69 -28.87 29.77
N ASP A 703 -7.69 -28.36 30.48
CA ASP A 703 -6.67 -27.47 29.91
C ASP A 703 -5.44 -28.32 29.54
N VAL A 704 -5.00 -28.24 28.28
CA VAL A 704 -3.82 -28.95 27.76
C VAL A 704 -2.74 -27.96 27.34
N SER A 705 -1.50 -28.34 27.58
CA SER A 705 -0.31 -27.63 27.13
C SER A 705 0.75 -28.64 26.74
N TYR A 706 1.18 -28.63 25.48
CA TYR A 706 2.20 -29.55 25.00
C TYR A 706 3.04 -28.91 23.90
N TRP A 707 4.24 -29.46 23.68
CA TRP A 707 5.15 -29.00 22.64
C TRP A 707 4.78 -29.66 21.30
N PRO A 708 4.28 -28.92 20.29
CA PRO A 708 3.68 -29.49 19.09
C PRO A 708 4.74 -29.82 18.04
N ARG A 709 5.62 -30.74 18.39
CA ARG A 709 6.70 -31.24 17.53
C ARG A 709 6.67 -32.76 17.53
N SER A 710 7.13 -33.36 16.44
CA SER A 710 7.35 -34.81 16.38
C SER A 710 8.63 -35.20 17.13
N ARG A 711 8.85 -36.49 17.36
CA ARG A 711 10.15 -36.99 17.87
C ARG A 711 11.19 -37.12 16.75
N GLU A 712 10.75 -37.07 15.50
CA GLU A 712 11.62 -37.05 14.32
C GLU A 712 12.30 -35.68 14.21
N LYS A 713 13.62 -35.69 14.02
CA LYS A 713 14.38 -34.50 13.65
C LYS A 713 14.59 -34.47 12.15
N VAL A 714 14.42 -33.29 11.57
CA VAL A 714 14.69 -33.01 10.16
C VAL A 714 15.93 -32.12 10.02
N PRO A 715 16.69 -32.25 8.91
CA PRO A 715 17.77 -31.32 8.60
C PRO A 715 17.25 -29.88 8.57
N SER A 716 17.96 -28.99 9.26
CA SER A 716 17.63 -27.57 9.35
C SER A 716 18.92 -26.75 9.41
N VAL A 717 18.78 -25.43 9.45
CA VAL A 717 19.89 -24.50 9.66
C VAL A 717 19.52 -23.49 10.73
N GLN A 718 20.55 -22.92 11.36
CA GLN A 718 20.45 -21.78 12.23
C GLN A 718 21.46 -20.72 11.81
N VAL A 719 21.20 -19.49 12.23
CA VAL A 719 22.07 -18.35 12.01
C VAL A 719 22.59 -17.87 13.35
N VAL A 720 23.89 -17.61 13.40
CA VAL A 720 24.61 -17.10 14.57
C VAL A 720 25.48 -15.93 14.16
N ASP A 721 25.88 -15.10 15.13
CA ASP A 721 26.86 -14.04 14.89
C ASP A 721 28.17 -14.66 14.39
N ALA A 722 28.78 -14.11 13.35
CA ALA A 722 29.99 -14.69 12.75
C ALA A 722 31.15 -14.81 13.77
N GLY A 723 31.24 -13.90 14.74
CA GLY A 723 32.23 -13.95 15.83
C GLY A 723 31.97 -15.03 16.89
N SER A 724 30.82 -15.71 16.88
CA SER A 724 30.49 -16.79 17.83
C SER A 724 30.94 -18.17 17.35
N VAL A 725 31.24 -18.32 16.06
CA VAL A 725 31.67 -19.60 15.45
C VAL A 725 33.11 -19.95 15.84
N ASP A 726 33.97 -18.95 16.09
CA ASP A 726 35.38 -19.15 16.48
C ASP A 726 35.56 -19.76 17.89
N ASN A 727 34.53 -19.74 18.75
CA ASN A 727 34.59 -20.30 20.10
C ASN A 727 34.09 -21.75 20.22
N HIS A 728 33.63 -22.37 19.13
CA HIS A 728 33.12 -23.75 19.12
C HIS A 728 33.99 -24.74 18.34
N ILE A 729 35.16 -24.31 17.85
CA ILE A 729 36.19 -25.16 17.21
C ILE A 729 37.53 -25.07 17.98
N SER A 730 37.50 -24.86 19.30
CA SER A 730 38.67 -24.99 20.18
C SER A 730 38.55 -26.18 21.13
#